data_AF-A0A803W9N3-F1
#
_entry.id   AF-A0A803W9N3-F1
#
_cell.length_a   1.000
_cell.length_b   1.000
_cell.length_c   1.000
_cell.angle_alpha   90.00
_cell.angle_beta   90.00
_cell.angle_gamma   90.00
#
_symmetry.space_group_name_H-M   'P 1'
#
loop_
_entity.id
_entity.type
_entity.pdbx_description
1 polymer ?
#
loop_
_entity_poly.entity_id
_entity_poly.type
_entity_poly.pdbx_seq_one_letter_code
_entity_poly.pdbx_strand_id
1 'polypeptide(L)'
;MLLPQYYICISHPGHKTTLIFPFAEDVTRFKPLRKYVYSYEAETSSGVPGTTDSRSGSKITCKVELEVPQLCRFTLRTMHCSLRETFGVDTEGRAILKKSKNSEEFANAMSKNELKFSIQDGTKVKLYPEKEEPLNVLNLKRGIISALLVPAETVENVKTIPMDTVYGKCDSEVEFKSRKGNVAEDISITRYLKGCDNFSPIRDHVSPIATVKGLNSPLSSLLKSTQFCHYNIDAKKRHIRDAVCSEKHLFLPSSYKNRYGIMTEVNQTLKLEDTPKITNKNFDGEKGLALERTDAKLLRQGDAVLKTLQEMQKLAASQENQQRARVFYRFVSGLRSLHNSTLGSLVPKMMETSSSITVQALAQCGTPECYSAILQILRTGNVNPLVADLVTYTLGLLPSPTPQRIREILNMAQYQPSRASFYGLSHSVTKFYNEKKIVTEEIADVADFMVSLLGTDCSGEDELTYLTLRAIGNMGAVMEKAKPSVKSSLKTCIRNEAASLSVQKAAIQAFRKMTITEEDRSALFKAFQELDAPTDKRLASYLLVMKNPSPSDLAKILRVLTKEKSEQVKSFVASHIANILDSKELGIEDLKSRVEEALKGNQLPTAKDFRKFSQNYQISERVSVPGIDPISAKVEGNVIFDPSSYIPKETMLKTTLHAYGFDPSDVFELGLDGKGFEPTLEALFGEKGFFPDTATKALYWVDGKVPEQVSKALFDYFGYSQDGKQEQDIAKGIILNLEKLIKELSSKEAPEGRAYLRILGEELGYMKLNDFKLLGSLILKSLHQKSVSHNSCLYFFSS
;
A
#
# COMPACT_ATOMS: atom_id res chain seq x y z
N MET A 1 -11.54 31.82 42.70
CA MET A 1 -10.27 31.59 42.00
C MET A 1 -9.34 30.84 42.96
N LEU A 2 -9.30 29.51 42.85
CA LEU A 2 -8.39 28.63 43.61
C LEU A 2 -7.69 27.76 42.58
N LEU A 3 -6.37 27.94 42.44
CA LEU A 3 -5.51 27.20 41.51
C LEU A 3 -5.35 25.74 41.96
N PRO A 4 -5.36 24.74 41.05
CA PRO A 4 -5.01 23.36 41.39
C PRO A 4 -3.48 23.21 41.52
N GLN A 5 -3.02 22.67 42.64
CA GLN A 5 -1.62 22.28 42.85
C GLN A 5 -1.27 21.06 42.00
N TYR A 6 -0.46 21.26 40.96
CA TYR A 6 0.28 20.21 40.26
C TYR A 6 1.68 20.09 40.88
N TYR A 7 2.08 18.90 41.32
CA TYR A 7 3.46 18.61 41.74
C TYR A 7 4.15 17.73 40.67
N ILE A 8 5.34 18.16 40.26
CA ILE A 8 6.09 17.72 39.06
C ILE A 8 7.50 17.26 39.49
N CYS A 9 8.01 16.17 38.93
CA CYS A 9 9.42 15.79 39.04
C CYS A 9 10.27 16.63 38.07
N ILE A 10 10.90 17.71 38.55
CA ILE A 10 11.84 18.53 37.74
C ILE A 10 13.28 18.18 38.12
N SER A 11 14.11 17.78 37.14
CA SER A 11 15.57 17.73 37.29
C SER A 11 16.20 19.00 36.72
N HIS A 12 16.89 19.77 37.55
CA HIS A 12 17.79 20.85 37.10
C HIS A 12 19.20 20.64 37.67
N PRO A 13 20.27 20.81 36.86
CA PRO A 13 21.63 20.82 37.37
C PRO A 13 22.01 22.26 37.77
N GLY A 14 22.36 22.44 39.05
CA GLY A 14 23.16 23.58 39.53
C GLY A 14 22.39 24.87 39.82
N HIS A 15 22.07 25.11 41.10
CA HIS A 15 22.44 26.32 41.85
C HIS A 15 21.94 26.19 43.31
N LYS A 16 22.79 26.58 44.26
CA LYS A 16 22.49 26.58 45.70
C LYS A 16 21.54 27.74 46.04
N THR A 17 20.33 27.45 46.51
CA THR A 17 19.60 28.32 47.45
C THR A 17 18.62 27.49 48.28
N THR A 18 18.75 27.56 49.60
CA THR A 18 17.95 26.81 50.58
C THR A 18 16.58 27.48 50.75
N LEU A 19 15.52 26.79 50.30
CA LEU A 19 14.13 27.07 50.69
C LEU A 19 13.53 25.77 51.23
N ILE A 20 13.27 25.74 52.53
CA ILE A 20 12.63 24.61 53.22
C ILE A 20 11.12 24.73 52.98
N PHE A 21 10.59 23.91 52.08
CA PHE A 21 9.15 23.64 51.97
C PHE A 21 8.84 22.31 52.67
N PRO A 22 7.68 22.19 53.37
CA PRO A 22 7.36 20.99 54.12
C PRO A 22 7.25 19.78 53.18
N PHE A 23 8.00 18.73 53.49
CA PHE A 23 7.98 17.45 52.80
C PHE A 23 6.55 16.90 52.72
N ALA A 24 6.01 16.82 51.50
CA ALA A 24 4.91 15.90 51.22
C ALA A 24 5.51 14.49 51.12
N GLU A 25 5.54 13.76 52.23
CA GLU A 25 5.90 12.36 52.23
C GLU A 25 4.91 11.55 51.36
N ASP A 26 5.46 10.65 50.53
CA ASP A 26 4.90 9.32 50.26
C ASP A 26 4.00 9.13 49.00
N VAL A 27 4.56 9.34 47.79
CA VAL A 27 3.91 9.00 46.49
C VAL A 27 4.56 7.81 45.76
N THR A 28 5.69 7.27 46.24
CA THR A 28 6.44 6.22 45.51
C THR A 28 6.15 4.81 46.04
N ARG A 29 5.69 3.90 45.15
CA ARG A 29 5.43 2.47 45.46
C ARG A 29 6.64 1.72 46.00
N PHE A 30 7.83 2.16 45.62
CA PHE A 30 9.08 1.53 45.98
C PHE A 30 9.98 2.51 46.72
N LYS A 31 10.28 2.20 47.98
CA LYS A 31 11.15 3.03 48.82
C LYS A 31 12.61 2.96 48.34
N PRO A 32 13.35 4.08 48.38
CA PRO A 32 14.77 4.11 48.03
C PRO A 32 15.60 3.25 48.99
N LEU A 33 16.78 2.84 48.52
CA LEU A 33 17.75 2.00 49.24
C LEU A 33 17.20 0.63 49.65
N ARG A 34 16.18 0.14 48.94
CA ARG A 34 15.61 -1.20 49.10
C ARG A 34 15.74 -2.01 47.82
N LYS A 35 15.78 -3.31 48.01
CA LYS A 35 15.62 -4.32 46.96
C LYS A 35 14.32 -5.06 47.19
N TYR A 36 13.61 -5.38 46.12
CA TYR A 36 12.37 -6.15 46.13
C TYR A 36 12.58 -7.38 45.26
N VAL A 37 12.36 -8.55 45.82
CA VAL A 37 12.60 -9.83 45.13
C VAL A 37 11.25 -10.45 44.82
N TYR A 38 10.96 -10.65 43.54
CA TYR A 38 9.71 -11.20 43.03
C TYR A 38 9.92 -12.57 42.38
N SER A 39 8.99 -13.48 42.61
CA SER A 39 8.74 -14.62 41.74
C SER A 39 7.95 -14.14 40.53
N TYR A 40 8.47 -14.35 39.32
CA TYR A 40 7.82 -13.98 38.07
C TYR A 40 7.45 -15.22 37.27
N GLU A 41 6.21 -15.24 36.80
CA GLU A 41 5.68 -16.27 35.91
C GLU A 41 4.96 -15.60 34.74
N ALA A 42 5.22 -16.07 33.52
CA ALA A 42 4.46 -15.68 32.34
C ALA A 42 4.10 -16.90 31.51
N GLU A 43 2.83 -17.06 31.18
CA GLU A 43 2.30 -18.16 30.40
C GLU A 43 1.54 -17.63 29.19
N THR A 44 1.83 -18.20 28.02
CA THR A 44 1.11 -17.91 26.78
C THR A 44 0.38 -19.16 26.35
N SER A 45 -0.87 -19.01 25.91
CA SER A 45 -1.66 -20.09 25.34
C SER A 45 -2.43 -19.62 24.12
N SER A 46 -2.44 -20.42 23.07
CA SER A 46 -3.17 -20.16 21.83
C SER A 46 -3.98 -21.39 21.42
N GLY A 47 -5.23 -21.18 21.00
CA GLY A 47 -6.11 -22.25 20.54
C GLY A 47 -7.56 -21.80 20.40
N VAL A 48 -8.47 -22.78 20.30
CA VAL A 48 -9.92 -22.55 20.32
C VAL A 48 -10.51 -23.14 21.60
N PRO A 49 -10.72 -22.33 22.65
CA PRO A 49 -11.22 -22.83 23.92
C PRO A 49 -12.59 -23.48 23.77
N GLY A 50 -12.71 -24.72 24.28
CA GLY A 50 -13.97 -25.46 24.35
C GLY A 50 -14.27 -26.37 23.16
N THR A 51 -13.50 -26.34 22.06
CA THR A 51 -13.77 -27.17 20.87
C THR A 51 -12.60 -28.04 20.41
N THR A 52 -11.36 -27.69 20.76
CA THR A 52 -10.17 -28.46 20.38
C THR A 52 -9.23 -28.65 21.56
N ASP A 53 -8.78 -29.89 21.77
CA ASP A 53 -7.82 -30.26 22.82
C ASP A 53 -6.38 -29.82 22.50
N SER A 54 -6.11 -29.44 21.24
CA SER A 54 -4.81 -28.96 20.81
C SER A 54 -4.63 -27.48 21.13
N ARG A 55 -3.86 -27.20 22.18
CA ARG A 55 -3.39 -25.84 22.53
C ARG A 55 -1.89 -25.76 22.39
N SER A 56 -1.38 -24.67 21.84
CA SER A 56 0.05 -24.35 21.89
C SER A 56 0.30 -23.30 22.97
N GLY A 57 1.47 -23.35 23.58
CA GLY A 57 1.81 -22.45 24.66
C GLY A 57 3.24 -22.57 25.15
N SER A 58 3.64 -21.58 25.94
CA SER A 58 4.95 -21.53 26.58
C SER A 58 4.84 -20.92 27.96
N LYS A 59 5.76 -21.28 28.86
CA LYS A 59 5.81 -20.76 30.22
C LYS A 59 7.23 -20.35 30.59
N ILE A 60 7.37 -19.13 31.06
CA ILE A 60 8.60 -18.55 31.57
C ILE A 60 8.45 -18.39 33.07
N THR A 61 9.45 -18.84 33.82
CA THR A 61 9.55 -18.57 35.26
C THR A 61 10.90 -17.96 35.54
N CYS A 62 10.96 -16.85 36.29
CA CYS A 62 12.20 -16.18 36.67
C CYS A 62 12.11 -15.65 38.10
N LYS A 63 13.26 -15.45 38.73
CA LYS A 63 13.40 -14.61 39.92
C LYS A 63 13.81 -13.20 39.50
N VAL A 64 13.05 -12.20 39.92
CA VAL A 64 13.24 -10.80 39.52
C VAL A 64 13.65 -10.00 40.74
N GLU A 65 14.81 -9.37 40.68
CA GLU A 65 15.26 -8.43 41.70
C GLU A 65 15.10 -7.01 41.17
N LEU A 66 14.35 -6.19 41.90
CA LEU A 66 14.18 -4.77 41.64
C LEU A 66 14.88 -3.97 42.74
N GLU A 67 16.04 -3.42 42.41
CA GLU A 67 16.79 -2.52 43.27
C GLU A 67 16.34 -1.08 43.05
N VAL A 68 16.26 -0.29 44.12
CA VAL A 68 15.89 1.13 44.08
C VAL A 68 17.02 1.98 44.66
N PRO A 69 18.09 2.26 43.89
CA PRO A 69 19.22 3.03 44.40
C PRO A 69 18.80 4.44 44.87
N GLN A 70 17.87 5.06 44.14
CA GLN A 70 17.33 6.39 44.44
C GLN A 70 15.87 6.48 44.00
N LEU A 71 15.15 7.49 44.50
CA LEU A 71 13.77 7.73 44.11
C LEU A 71 13.62 7.77 42.58
N CYS A 72 12.62 7.06 42.06
CA CYS A 72 12.29 6.98 40.64
C CYS A 72 13.35 6.37 39.72
N ARG A 73 14.46 5.81 40.26
CA ARG A 73 15.43 5.04 39.46
C ARG A 73 15.60 3.64 40.01
N PHE A 74 15.70 2.71 39.08
CA PHE A 74 15.58 1.29 39.33
C PHE A 74 16.65 0.52 38.57
N THR A 75 17.04 -0.61 39.15
CA THR A 75 17.86 -1.61 38.48
C THR A 75 17.14 -2.96 38.57
N LEU A 76 16.84 -3.54 37.40
CA LEU A 76 16.19 -4.84 37.26
C LEU A 76 17.24 -5.91 37.00
N ARG A 77 17.27 -6.95 37.83
CA ARG A 77 18.02 -8.19 37.56
C ARG A 77 17.07 -9.37 37.45
N THR A 78 17.33 -10.23 36.48
CA THR A 78 16.54 -11.44 36.27
C THR A 78 17.45 -12.65 36.40
N MET A 79 17.12 -13.57 37.29
CA MET A 79 17.94 -14.74 37.62
C MET A 79 17.06 -15.99 37.68
N HIS A 80 17.69 -17.17 37.66
CA HIS A 80 17.00 -18.46 37.77
C HIS A 80 15.85 -18.63 36.77
N CYS A 81 16.03 -18.09 35.56
CA CYS A 81 15.03 -18.17 34.52
C CYS A 81 14.92 -19.59 33.95
N SER A 82 13.72 -20.01 33.58
CA SER A 82 13.43 -21.30 32.95
C SER A 82 12.35 -21.12 31.89
N LEU A 83 12.54 -21.76 30.74
CA LEU A 83 11.60 -21.75 29.62
C LEU A 83 11.03 -23.15 29.43
N ARG A 84 9.70 -23.23 29.41
CA ARG A 84 8.96 -24.45 29.10
C ARG A 84 8.10 -24.23 27.85
N GLU A 85 8.00 -25.26 27.02
CA GLU A 85 7.26 -25.26 25.76
C GLU A 85 6.31 -26.47 25.70
N THR A 86 5.30 -26.38 24.84
CA THR A 86 4.32 -27.46 24.67
C THR A 86 4.99 -28.72 24.13
N PHE A 87 4.80 -29.83 24.85
CA PHE A 87 5.32 -31.15 24.50
C PHE A 87 4.21 -32.10 24.03
N GLY A 88 2.98 -31.90 24.51
CA GLY A 88 1.82 -32.72 24.16
C GLY A 88 0.56 -32.21 24.84
N VAL A 89 -0.50 -33.01 24.81
CA VAL A 89 -1.78 -32.72 25.45
C VAL A 89 -2.06 -33.83 26.47
N ASP A 90 -2.55 -33.48 27.67
CA ASP A 90 -2.95 -34.45 28.68
C ASP A 90 -4.32 -35.09 28.34
N THR A 91 -4.75 -36.06 29.13
CA THR A 91 -6.03 -36.76 28.96
C THR A 91 -7.25 -35.85 29.13
N GLU A 92 -7.06 -34.63 29.62
CA GLU A 92 -8.11 -33.62 29.85
C GLU A 92 -8.06 -32.48 28.81
N GLY A 93 -7.23 -32.62 27.77
CA GLY A 93 -7.14 -31.63 26.69
C GLY A 93 -6.29 -30.39 27.04
N ARG A 94 -5.45 -30.45 28.08
CA ARG A 94 -4.56 -29.35 28.48
C ARG A 94 -3.15 -29.55 27.93
N ALA A 95 -2.49 -28.46 27.54
CA ALA A 95 -1.12 -28.49 27.06
C ALA A 95 -0.15 -28.92 28.18
N ILE A 96 0.59 -30.00 27.95
CA ILE A 96 1.69 -30.44 28.82
C ILE A 96 2.94 -29.65 28.44
N LEU A 97 3.48 -28.89 29.39
CA LEU A 97 4.68 -28.08 29.20
C LEU A 97 5.94 -28.79 29.74
N LYS A 98 6.97 -28.93 28.90
CA LYS A 98 8.28 -29.49 29.27
C LYS A 98 9.36 -28.42 29.14
N LYS A 99 10.45 -28.53 29.92
CA LYS A 99 11.63 -27.65 29.81
C LYS A 99 12.15 -27.68 28.36
N SER A 100 12.24 -26.50 27.74
CA SER A 100 12.72 -26.33 26.37
C SER A 100 14.21 -26.66 26.28
N LYS A 101 14.66 -27.16 25.12
CA LYS A 101 16.08 -27.46 24.85
C LYS A 101 16.96 -26.22 24.98
N ASN A 102 16.41 -25.03 24.70
CA ASN A 102 17.14 -23.77 24.74
C ASN A 102 17.00 -23.05 26.09
N SER A 103 16.42 -23.69 27.11
CA SER A 103 16.13 -23.04 28.39
C SER A 103 17.38 -22.54 29.13
N GLU A 104 18.54 -23.19 28.95
CA GLU A 104 19.79 -22.78 29.61
C GLU A 104 20.41 -21.56 28.92
N GLU A 105 20.46 -21.56 27.58
CA GLU A 105 20.86 -20.39 26.79
C GLU A 105 19.96 -19.18 27.10
N PHE A 106 18.64 -19.42 27.16
CA PHE A 106 17.66 -18.41 27.56
C PHE A 106 17.93 -17.85 28.96
N ALA A 107 18.20 -18.73 29.94
CA ALA A 107 18.47 -18.31 31.30
C ALA A 107 19.73 -17.43 31.38
N ASN A 108 20.81 -17.85 30.71
CA ASN A 108 22.06 -17.11 30.63
C ASN A 108 21.86 -15.74 29.97
N ALA A 109 21.09 -15.67 28.88
CA ALA A 109 20.81 -14.42 28.18
C ALA A 109 20.01 -13.44 29.05
N MET A 110 19.00 -13.92 29.78
CA MET A 110 18.22 -13.11 30.72
C MET A 110 19.10 -12.56 31.86
N SER A 111 19.99 -13.36 32.43
CA SER A 111 20.82 -12.95 33.58
C SER A 111 22.10 -12.21 33.25
N LYS A 112 22.52 -12.16 31.97
CA LYS A 112 23.81 -11.57 31.56
C LYS A 112 23.96 -10.11 31.99
N ASN A 113 22.94 -9.30 31.72
CA ASN A 113 22.98 -7.85 31.93
C ASN A 113 21.86 -7.40 32.90
N GLU A 114 22.15 -6.47 33.79
CA GLU A 114 21.12 -5.75 34.55
C GLU A 114 20.49 -4.66 33.68
N LEU A 115 19.19 -4.41 33.84
CA LEU A 115 18.49 -3.34 33.11
C LEU A 115 18.19 -2.19 34.06
N LYS A 116 18.85 -1.05 33.83
CA LYS A 116 18.59 0.18 34.56
C LYS A 116 17.40 0.91 33.93
N PHE A 117 16.55 1.54 34.72
CA PHE A 117 15.44 2.34 34.21
C PHE A 117 15.00 3.43 35.19
N SER A 118 14.22 4.39 34.71
CA SER A 118 13.57 5.41 35.54
C SER A 118 12.09 5.54 35.20
N ILE A 119 11.30 5.89 36.21
CA ILE A 119 9.86 6.16 36.08
C ILE A 119 9.63 7.63 36.40
N GLN A 120 9.24 8.42 35.41
CA GLN A 120 8.88 9.83 35.55
C GLN A 120 7.37 9.97 35.68
N ASP A 121 6.91 10.90 36.53
CA ASP A 121 5.48 11.19 36.75
C ASP A 121 4.62 9.95 37.14
N GLY A 122 5.24 8.87 37.60
CA GLY A 122 4.57 7.61 37.96
C GLY A 122 4.07 6.76 36.77
N THR A 123 4.14 7.26 35.53
CA THR A 123 3.57 6.57 34.36
C THR A 123 4.47 6.55 33.12
N LYS A 124 5.53 7.37 33.06
CA LYS A 124 6.46 7.44 31.92
C LYS A 124 7.74 6.68 32.22
N VAL A 125 8.22 5.85 31.31
CA VAL A 125 9.35 4.95 31.59
C VAL A 125 10.49 5.14 30.59
N LYS A 126 11.68 5.38 31.13
CA LYS A 126 12.94 5.45 30.37
C LYS A 126 13.85 4.30 30.76
N LEU A 127 14.35 3.56 29.77
CA LEU A 127 15.23 2.40 29.93
C LEU A 127 16.68 2.76 29.62
N TYR A 128 17.62 2.03 30.22
CA TYR A 128 19.05 2.20 30.06
C TYR A 128 19.72 0.83 29.88
N PRO A 129 19.52 0.16 28.72
CA PRO A 129 20.07 -1.16 28.47
C PRO A 129 21.55 -1.10 28.04
N GLU A 130 22.27 -2.19 28.29
CA GLU A 130 23.62 -2.39 27.78
C GLU A 130 23.61 -2.54 26.25
N LYS A 131 24.66 -2.05 25.57
CA LYS A 131 24.72 -2.04 24.09
C LYS A 131 24.60 -3.42 23.46
N GLU A 132 25.07 -4.46 24.15
CA GLU A 132 25.06 -5.85 23.68
C GLU A 132 23.80 -6.63 24.09
N GLU A 133 22.83 -6.02 24.77
CA GLU A 133 21.65 -6.75 25.22
C GLU A 133 20.76 -7.18 24.02
N PRO A 134 20.47 -8.48 23.85
CA PRO A 134 19.60 -8.94 22.77
C PRO A 134 18.20 -8.32 22.89
N LEU A 135 17.67 -7.80 21.78
CA LEU A 135 16.38 -7.11 21.78
C LEU A 135 15.22 -7.98 22.30
N ASN A 136 15.23 -9.29 22.05
CA ASN A 136 14.22 -10.22 22.58
C ASN A 136 14.29 -10.35 24.11
N VAL A 137 15.49 -10.31 24.69
CA VAL A 137 15.70 -10.28 26.15
C VAL A 137 15.23 -8.95 26.73
N LEU A 138 15.60 -7.83 26.09
CA LEU A 138 15.17 -6.49 26.51
C LEU A 138 13.63 -6.37 26.50
N ASN A 139 12.98 -6.94 25.49
CA ASN A 139 11.52 -6.96 25.37
C ASN A 139 10.83 -7.78 26.46
N LEU A 140 11.41 -8.90 26.89
CA LEU A 140 10.88 -9.64 28.04
C LEU A 140 11.02 -8.83 29.33
N LYS A 141 12.14 -8.13 29.52
CA LYS A 141 12.35 -7.22 30.66
C LYS A 141 11.38 -6.02 30.62
N ARG A 142 11.09 -5.46 29.43
CA ARG A 142 10.02 -4.45 29.23
C ARG A 142 8.67 -4.95 29.73
N GLY A 143 8.31 -6.20 29.41
CA GLY A 143 7.08 -6.84 29.91
C GLY A 143 7.03 -6.91 31.43
N ILE A 144 8.14 -7.31 32.08
CA ILE A 144 8.24 -7.34 33.55
C ILE A 144 8.06 -5.93 34.15
N ILE A 145 8.74 -4.92 33.58
CA ILE A 145 8.63 -3.52 34.04
C ILE A 145 7.20 -3.01 33.87
N SER A 146 6.56 -3.27 32.72
CA SER A 146 5.18 -2.88 32.46
C SER A 146 4.21 -3.50 33.48
N ALA A 147 4.45 -4.74 33.90
CA ALA A 147 3.66 -5.40 34.94
C ALA A 147 3.92 -4.85 36.36
N LEU A 148 5.03 -4.14 36.60
CA LEU A 148 5.33 -3.47 37.88
C LEU A 148 4.87 -1.99 37.90
N LEU A 149 4.36 -1.46 36.79
CA LEU A 149 3.98 -0.07 36.65
C LEU A 149 2.54 0.15 37.14
N VAL A 150 2.40 0.71 38.34
CA VAL A 150 1.11 1.07 38.96
C VAL A 150 1.09 2.58 39.24
N PRO A 151 0.06 3.32 38.79
CA PRO A 151 0.00 4.76 38.99
C PRO A 151 -0.24 5.12 40.47
N ALA A 152 0.02 6.38 40.81
CA ALA A 152 -0.31 6.93 42.12
C ALA A 152 -1.83 7.00 42.34
N GLU A 153 -2.26 6.89 43.60
CA GLU A 153 -3.67 7.01 43.97
C GLU A 153 -4.23 8.39 43.63
N THR A 154 -5.45 8.42 43.09
CA THR A 154 -6.23 9.65 42.92
C THR A 154 -7.39 9.70 43.90
N VAL A 155 -8.06 10.84 44.04
CA VAL A 155 -9.28 10.97 44.87
C VAL A 155 -10.43 10.15 44.27
N GLU A 156 -10.56 10.16 42.95
CA GLU A 156 -11.53 9.36 42.21
C GLU A 156 -11.21 7.86 42.32
N ASN A 157 -12.25 7.04 42.47
CA ASN A 157 -12.12 5.58 42.51
C ASN A 157 -11.94 4.96 41.12
N VAL A 158 -12.42 5.63 40.06
CA VAL A 158 -12.21 5.20 38.67
C VAL A 158 -11.67 6.40 37.89
N LYS A 159 -10.57 6.21 37.16
CA LYS A 159 -9.99 7.25 36.32
C LYS A 159 -9.26 6.65 35.13
N THR A 160 -9.42 7.29 33.97
CA THR A 160 -8.61 6.98 32.79
C THR A 160 -7.31 7.78 32.83
N ILE A 161 -6.18 7.09 32.80
CA ILE A 161 -4.84 7.67 32.89
C ILE A 161 -4.01 7.19 31.69
N PRO A 162 -3.36 8.10 30.93
CA PRO A 162 -2.43 7.70 29.89
C PRO A 162 -1.12 7.17 30.51
N MET A 163 -0.71 5.97 30.12
CA MET A 163 0.47 5.29 30.67
C MET A 163 1.36 4.70 29.57
N ASP A 164 2.67 4.68 29.80
CA ASP A 164 3.59 3.94 28.93
C ASP A 164 3.44 2.43 29.17
N THR A 165 3.41 1.67 28.09
CA THR A 165 3.31 0.21 28.09
C THR A 165 4.26 -0.39 27.05
N VAL A 166 4.30 -1.73 26.96
CA VAL A 166 4.98 -2.42 25.85
C VAL A 166 4.37 -2.10 24.47
N TYR A 167 3.12 -1.64 24.42
CA TYR A 167 2.42 -1.23 23.20
C TYR A 167 2.45 0.28 22.95
N GLY A 168 3.39 0.98 23.59
CA GLY A 168 3.47 2.44 23.55
C GLY A 168 2.54 3.09 24.58
N LYS A 169 2.07 4.28 24.31
CA LYS A 169 1.18 5.04 25.19
C LYS A 169 -0.25 4.55 25.05
N CYS A 170 -0.85 4.12 26.15
CA CYS A 170 -2.20 3.58 26.21
C CYS A 170 -3.05 4.34 27.23
N ASP A 171 -4.28 4.68 26.86
CA ASP A 171 -5.30 5.09 27.83
C ASP A 171 -5.70 3.88 28.68
N SER A 172 -5.45 3.99 29.99
CA SER A 172 -5.63 2.92 30.95
C SER A 172 -6.75 3.28 31.92
N GLU A 173 -7.81 2.49 31.96
CA GLU A 173 -8.89 2.67 32.94
C GLU A 173 -8.46 2.04 34.26
N VAL A 174 -8.23 2.87 35.27
CA VAL A 174 -7.71 2.47 36.59
C VAL A 174 -8.84 2.56 37.60
N GLU A 175 -9.08 1.46 38.31
CA GLU A 175 -10.07 1.34 39.37
C GLU A 175 -9.37 1.03 40.71
N PHE A 176 -9.54 1.91 41.70
CA PHE A 176 -9.07 1.76 43.07
C PHE A 176 -10.19 1.16 43.93
N LYS A 177 -10.29 -0.17 43.95
CA LYS A 177 -11.45 -0.92 44.50
C LYS A 177 -11.57 -0.85 46.01
N SER A 178 -10.45 -0.88 46.72
CA SER A 178 -10.43 -0.88 48.19
C SER A 178 -9.35 0.07 48.70
N ARG A 179 -9.70 0.89 49.69
CA ARG A 179 -8.81 1.87 50.32
C ARG A 179 -8.73 1.67 51.82
N LYS A 180 -7.52 1.76 52.36
CA LYS A 180 -7.27 1.83 53.80
C LYS A 180 -6.56 3.14 54.11
N GLY A 181 -7.33 4.12 54.58
CA GLY A 181 -6.88 5.51 54.66
C GLY A 181 -6.64 6.07 53.25
N ASN A 182 -5.45 6.64 53.01
CA ASN A 182 -5.08 7.22 51.72
C ASN A 182 -4.45 6.23 50.73
N VAL A 183 -4.29 4.96 51.12
CA VAL A 183 -3.62 3.93 50.30
C VAL A 183 -4.66 2.99 49.70
N ALA A 184 -4.59 2.75 48.39
CA ALA A 184 -5.40 1.74 47.73
C ALA A 184 -4.74 0.35 47.88
N GLU A 185 -5.44 -0.59 48.51
CA GLU A 185 -4.95 -1.98 48.69
C GLU A 185 -5.21 -2.84 47.46
N ASP A 186 -6.31 -2.57 46.75
CA ASP A 186 -6.75 -3.31 45.56
C ASP A 186 -6.91 -2.34 44.38
N ILE A 187 -6.14 -2.57 43.32
CA ILE A 187 -6.15 -1.76 42.10
C ILE A 187 -6.36 -2.67 40.90
N SER A 188 -7.27 -2.29 40.01
CA SER A 188 -7.49 -2.94 38.72
C SER A 188 -7.21 -1.97 37.59
N ILE A 189 -6.55 -2.44 36.52
CA ILE A 189 -6.27 -1.65 35.33
C ILE A 189 -6.78 -2.40 34.10
N THR A 190 -7.63 -1.75 33.32
CA THR A 190 -8.17 -2.28 32.06
C THR A 190 -7.68 -1.46 30.88
N ARG A 191 -7.24 -2.12 29.81
CA ARG A 191 -6.76 -1.48 28.57
C ARG A 191 -7.37 -2.12 27.34
N TYR A 192 -7.78 -1.27 26.40
CA TYR A 192 -8.16 -1.67 25.05
C TYR A 192 -6.99 -1.43 24.11
N LEU A 193 -6.27 -2.48 23.75
CA LEU A 193 -4.94 -2.37 23.13
C LEU A 193 -4.97 -1.71 21.75
N LYS A 194 -6.09 -1.80 21.03
CA LYS A 194 -6.29 -1.12 19.74
C LYS A 194 -6.14 0.41 19.84
N GLY A 195 -6.40 1.00 21.00
CA GLY A 195 -6.28 2.44 21.24
C GLY A 195 -4.85 2.91 21.55
N CYS A 196 -3.88 2.00 21.70
CA CYS A 196 -2.50 2.37 21.98
C CYS A 196 -1.77 2.82 20.72
N ASP A 197 -0.90 3.81 20.84
CA ASP A 197 -0.22 4.45 19.71
C ASP A 197 0.78 3.56 18.95
N ASN A 198 1.32 2.51 19.60
CA ASN A 198 2.26 1.56 19.01
C ASN A 198 1.71 0.12 18.95
N PHE A 199 0.40 -0.05 19.07
CA PHE A 199 -0.25 -1.35 18.83
C PHE A 199 -0.45 -1.59 17.33
N SER A 200 0.61 -2.05 16.69
CA SER A 200 0.58 -2.42 15.27
C SER A 200 0.65 -3.94 15.09
N PRO A 201 -0.16 -4.55 14.21
CA PRO A 201 -0.02 -5.97 13.88
C PRO A 201 1.37 -6.22 13.32
N ILE A 202 2.04 -7.26 13.82
CA ILE A 202 3.35 -7.67 13.31
C ILE A 202 3.20 -7.98 11.83
N ARG A 203 3.90 -7.20 10.99
CA ARG A 203 3.91 -7.39 9.55
C ARG A 203 4.98 -8.41 9.20
N ASP A 204 4.56 -9.63 8.92
CA ASP A 204 5.42 -10.57 8.22
C ASP A 204 5.69 -10.07 6.80
N HIS A 205 6.85 -10.47 6.26
CA HIS A 205 7.17 -10.22 4.85
C HIS A 205 6.15 -10.93 3.98
N VAL A 206 5.42 -10.15 3.20
CA VAL A 206 4.46 -10.68 2.23
C VAL A 206 5.16 -10.95 0.90
N SER A 207 4.69 -11.98 0.19
CA SER A 207 5.18 -12.27 -1.15
C SER A 207 4.93 -11.07 -2.08
N PRO A 208 5.96 -10.55 -2.77
CA PRO A 208 5.81 -9.53 -3.80
C PRO A 208 4.75 -9.89 -4.84
N ILE A 209 4.60 -11.16 -5.19
CA ILE A 209 3.67 -11.61 -6.23
C ILE A 209 2.29 -12.05 -5.69
N ALA A 210 2.01 -11.91 -4.39
CA ALA A 210 0.69 -12.25 -3.83
C ALA A 210 -0.42 -11.36 -4.41
N THR A 211 -1.57 -11.93 -4.76
CA THR A 211 -2.71 -11.17 -5.33
C THR A 211 -3.33 -10.22 -4.31
N VAL A 212 -3.33 -10.61 -3.03
CA VAL A 212 -3.88 -9.80 -1.94
C VAL A 212 -2.75 -9.33 -1.03
N LYS A 213 -2.47 -8.03 -1.06
CA LYS A 213 -1.38 -7.38 -0.29
C LYS A 213 -1.95 -6.33 0.64
N GLY A 214 -1.26 -6.08 1.76
CA GLY A 214 -1.59 -4.94 2.62
C GLY A 214 -2.86 -5.09 3.48
N LEU A 215 -3.48 -6.28 3.50
CA LEU A 215 -4.60 -6.58 4.41
C LEU A 215 -4.23 -6.53 5.89
N ASN A 216 -2.94 -6.44 6.26
CA ASN A 216 -2.50 -6.47 7.66
C ASN A 216 -3.17 -5.38 8.53
N SER A 217 -3.41 -4.19 7.98
CA SER A 217 -4.06 -3.08 8.70
C SER A 217 -5.57 -3.27 8.90
N PRO A 218 -6.38 -3.65 7.88
CA PRO A 218 -7.77 -4.03 8.12
C PRO A 218 -7.90 -5.33 8.92
N LEU A 219 -6.97 -6.29 8.79
CA LEU A 219 -7.00 -7.54 9.56
C LEU A 219 -6.76 -7.34 11.07
N SER A 220 -6.00 -6.33 11.51
CA SER A 220 -5.91 -6.04 12.96
C SER A 220 -7.22 -5.52 13.53
N SER A 221 -8.09 -4.91 12.71
CA SER A 221 -9.45 -4.55 13.12
C SER A 221 -10.33 -5.78 13.37
N LEU A 222 -9.94 -6.95 12.84
CA LEU A 222 -10.57 -8.25 13.08
C LEU A 222 -10.08 -8.91 14.38
N LEU A 223 -9.18 -8.27 15.13
CA LEU A 223 -8.73 -8.73 16.44
C LEU A 223 -9.29 -7.84 17.55
N LYS A 224 -9.98 -8.45 18.52
CA LYS A 224 -10.33 -7.79 19.78
C LYS A 224 -9.24 -8.09 20.80
N SER A 225 -8.46 -7.06 21.14
CA SER A 225 -7.31 -7.16 22.03
C SER A 225 -7.52 -6.35 23.30
N THR A 226 -7.53 -7.02 24.46
CA THR A 226 -7.79 -6.42 25.77
C THR A 226 -6.80 -6.92 26.81
N GLN A 227 -6.35 -6.04 27.69
CA GLN A 227 -5.49 -6.39 28.82
C GLN A 227 -6.18 -5.97 30.13
N PHE A 228 -6.11 -6.84 31.13
CA PHE A 228 -6.62 -6.63 32.47
C PHE A 228 -5.54 -6.98 33.49
N CYS A 229 -5.18 -6.06 34.37
CA CYS A 229 -4.22 -6.27 35.45
C CYS A 229 -4.85 -6.02 36.81
N HIS A 230 -4.58 -6.89 37.76
CA HIS A 230 -5.00 -6.79 39.15
C HIS A 230 -3.76 -6.69 40.04
N TYR A 231 -3.80 -5.79 41.02
CA TYR A 231 -2.67 -5.48 41.90
C TYR A 231 -3.13 -5.48 43.34
N ASN A 232 -2.33 -6.11 44.19
CA ASN A 232 -2.50 -6.07 45.63
C ASN A 232 -1.33 -5.32 46.27
N ILE A 233 -1.63 -4.24 46.98
CA ILE A 233 -0.64 -3.36 47.60
C ILE A 233 -0.59 -3.61 49.11
N ASP A 234 0.61 -3.66 49.70
CA ASP A 234 0.77 -3.68 51.16
C ASP A 234 0.42 -2.30 51.72
N ALA A 235 -0.69 -2.15 52.46
CA ALA A 235 -1.12 -0.86 52.98
C ALA A 235 -0.11 -0.18 53.92
N LYS A 236 0.71 -0.95 54.64
CA LYS A 236 1.69 -0.41 55.60
C LYS A 236 2.98 0.00 54.90
N LYS A 237 3.44 -0.81 53.93
CA LYS A 237 4.74 -0.63 53.27
C LYS A 237 4.62 0.03 51.89
N ARG A 238 3.41 0.17 51.35
CA ARG A 238 2.99 0.79 50.07
C ARG A 238 3.56 0.19 48.79
N HIS A 239 4.17 -1.00 48.87
CA HIS A 239 4.71 -1.72 47.71
C HIS A 239 3.75 -2.79 47.19
N ILE A 240 4.00 -3.24 45.96
CA ILE A 240 3.24 -4.29 45.29
C ILE A 240 3.57 -5.64 45.95
N ARG A 241 2.56 -6.31 46.53
CA ARG A 241 2.67 -7.68 47.05
C ARG A 241 2.55 -8.69 45.93
N ASP A 242 1.52 -8.52 45.11
CA ASP A 242 1.30 -9.33 43.93
C ASP A 242 0.67 -8.52 42.80
N ALA A 243 0.96 -8.95 41.57
CA ALA A 243 0.37 -8.42 40.35
C ALA A 243 0.02 -9.59 39.43
N VAL A 244 -1.21 -9.58 38.90
CA VAL A 244 -1.72 -10.59 37.97
C VAL A 244 -2.29 -9.87 36.75
N CYS A 245 -1.65 -10.02 35.60
CA CYS A 245 -2.10 -9.47 34.33
C CYS A 245 -2.58 -10.60 33.40
N SER A 246 -3.73 -10.40 32.75
CA SER A 246 -4.29 -11.26 31.73
C SER A 246 -4.56 -10.44 30.47
N GLU A 247 -3.96 -10.85 29.37
CA GLU A 247 -4.11 -10.23 28.06
C GLU A 247 -4.71 -11.22 27.08
N LYS A 248 -5.72 -10.77 26.33
CA LYS A 248 -6.52 -11.60 25.43
C LYS A 248 -6.58 -10.99 24.05
N HIS A 249 -6.26 -11.80 23.04
CA HIS A 249 -6.45 -11.49 21.63
C HIS A 249 -7.45 -12.47 21.04
N LEU A 250 -8.65 -12.00 20.72
CA LEU A 250 -9.70 -12.79 20.08
C LEU A 250 -9.80 -12.43 18.61
N PHE A 251 -9.70 -13.43 17.73
CA PHE A 251 -10.03 -13.29 16.32
C PHE A 251 -11.55 -13.26 16.15
N LEU A 252 -12.06 -12.12 15.68
CA LEU A 252 -13.49 -11.83 15.56
C LEU A 252 -14.19 -12.62 14.43
N PRO A 253 -13.57 -12.83 13.25
CA PRO A 253 -14.17 -13.65 12.20
C PRO A 253 -14.38 -15.07 12.73
N SER A 254 -15.59 -15.59 12.53
CA SER A 254 -16.02 -16.89 13.07
C SER A 254 -16.03 -16.97 14.60
N SER A 255 -15.99 -15.84 15.32
CA SER A 255 -16.22 -15.83 16.76
C SER A 255 -17.71 -15.86 17.10
N TYR A 256 -18.09 -16.66 18.10
CA TYR A 256 -19.44 -16.67 18.64
C TYR A 256 -19.57 -15.64 19.77
N LYS A 257 -20.55 -14.73 19.62
CA LYS A 257 -20.87 -13.66 20.58
C LYS A 257 -19.66 -12.81 21.00
N ASN A 258 -18.64 -12.67 20.15
CA ASN A 258 -17.39 -11.96 20.45
C ASN A 258 -16.70 -12.45 21.75
N ARG A 259 -16.83 -13.75 22.06
CA ARG A 259 -16.28 -14.38 23.27
C ARG A 259 -15.58 -15.71 23.00
N TYR A 260 -16.10 -16.50 22.07
CA TYR A 260 -15.58 -17.82 21.77
C TYR A 260 -15.05 -17.86 20.34
N GLY A 261 -13.83 -18.33 20.15
CA GLY A 261 -13.17 -18.34 18.85
C GLY A 261 -11.68 -18.61 19.00
N ILE A 262 -10.94 -18.44 17.91
CA ILE A 262 -9.47 -18.52 17.94
C ILE A 262 -8.97 -17.39 18.84
N MET A 263 -8.31 -17.75 19.94
CA MET A 263 -7.77 -16.77 20.86
C MET A 263 -6.37 -17.10 21.34
N THR A 264 -5.64 -16.05 21.69
CA THR A 264 -4.40 -16.12 22.44
C THR A 264 -4.59 -15.43 23.78
N GLU A 265 -4.21 -16.09 24.86
CA GLU A 265 -4.23 -15.57 26.22
C GLU A 265 -2.80 -15.56 26.78
N VAL A 266 -2.41 -14.42 27.34
CA VAL A 266 -1.12 -14.22 27.99
C VAL A 266 -1.37 -13.85 29.44
N ASN A 267 -0.90 -14.66 30.37
CA ASN A 267 -1.04 -14.43 31.79
C ASN A 267 0.34 -14.17 32.40
N GLN A 268 0.48 -13.08 33.15
CA GLN A 268 1.70 -12.72 33.88
C GLN A 268 1.38 -12.61 35.36
N THR A 269 2.26 -13.14 36.21
CA THR A 269 2.14 -13.10 37.66
C THR A 269 3.46 -12.69 38.28
N LEU A 270 3.43 -11.71 39.19
CA LEU A 270 4.54 -11.30 40.04
C LEU A 270 4.12 -11.46 41.50
N LYS A 271 4.92 -12.13 42.33
CA LYS A 271 4.67 -12.29 43.77
C LYS A 271 5.92 -11.94 44.57
N LEU A 272 5.81 -11.04 45.53
CA LEU A 272 6.93 -10.60 46.36
C LEU A 272 7.36 -11.73 47.32
N GLU A 273 8.65 -12.04 47.31
CA GLU A 273 9.28 -13.02 48.20
C GLU A 273 10.05 -12.34 49.36
N ASP A 274 10.83 -11.30 49.07
CA ASP A 274 11.74 -10.69 50.06
C ASP A 274 12.04 -9.20 49.80
N THR A 275 12.48 -8.46 50.83
CA THR A 275 12.80 -7.02 50.77
C THR A 275 14.10 -6.60 51.50
N PRO A 276 15.30 -7.01 51.03
CA PRO A 276 16.57 -6.65 51.67
C PRO A 276 17.02 -5.20 51.38
N LYS A 277 17.97 -4.66 52.19
CA LYS A 277 18.56 -3.30 52.04
C LYS A 277 19.79 -3.31 51.12
N ILE A 278 20.08 -2.20 50.43
CA ILE A 278 21.19 -2.08 49.46
C ILE A 278 21.98 -0.75 49.55
N THR A 279 23.15 -0.69 48.90
CA THR A 279 24.05 0.48 48.79
C THR A 279 24.34 0.88 47.32
N ASN A 280 24.61 2.17 47.09
CA ASN A 280 24.48 2.90 45.81
C ASN A 280 25.52 2.60 44.70
N LYS A 281 25.10 2.76 43.42
CA LYS A 281 25.96 2.93 42.21
C LYS A 281 25.29 3.86 41.15
N ASN A 282 26.11 4.53 40.33
CA ASN A 282 25.71 5.55 39.33
C ASN A 282 25.35 5.00 37.92
N PHE A 283 24.75 5.84 37.06
CA PHE A 283 24.09 5.51 35.78
C PHE A 283 24.70 6.22 34.55
N ASP A 284 24.58 5.63 33.35
CA ASP A 284 24.78 6.25 32.01
C ASP A 284 23.92 5.55 30.90
N GLY A 285 23.47 6.28 29.86
CA GLY A 285 22.69 5.81 28.66
C GLY A 285 21.24 6.35 28.53
N GLU A 286 20.47 6.13 27.42
CA GLU A 286 18.99 6.41 27.28
C GLU A 286 18.25 5.59 26.16
N LYS A 287 17.08 4.99 26.47
CA LYS A 287 16.06 4.33 25.60
C LYS A 287 14.63 4.36 26.21
N GLY A 288 13.58 3.89 25.52
CA GLY A 288 12.15 3.88 26.00
C GLY A 288 11.52 2.48 26.22
N LEU A 289 10.32 2.42 26.85
CA LEU A 289 9.63 1.17 27.27
C LEU A 289 8.90 0.40 26.16
N ALA A 290 8.48 1.07 25.08
CA ALA A 290 7.78 0.42 23.98
C ALA A 290 8.58 -0.76 23.40
N LEU A 291 7.89 -1.84 23.06
CA LEU A 291 8.47 -3.03 22.43
C LEU A 291 9.13 -2.62 21.11
N GLU A 292 10.37 -3.05 20.91
CA GLU A 292 11.05 -2.92 19.63
C GLU A 292 10.98 -4.24 18.87
N ARG A 293 10.68 -4.19 17.57
CA ARG A 293 10.60 -5.40 16.75
C ARG A 293 11.95 -6.12 16.72
N THR A 294 11.94 -7.41 17.02
CA THR A 294 13.08 -8.30 16.83
C THR A 294 12.93 -9.03 15.51
N ASP A 295 13.70 -8.64 14.49
CA ASP A 295 13.97 -9.54 13.37
C ASP A 295 15.05 -10.51 13.88
N ALA A 296 14.65 -11.56 14.59
CA ALA A 296 15.57 -12.63 14.95
C ALA A 296 16.00 -13.34 13.65
N LYS A 297 16.94 -12.73 12.92
CA LYS A 297 17.73 -13.38 11.88
C LYS A 297 18.57 -14.41 12.60
N LEU A 298 17.99 -15.59 12.80
CA LEU A 298 18.72 -16.75 13.27
C LEU A 298 19.94 -16.90 12.37
N LEU A 299 21.13 -16.92 12.96
CA LEU A 299 22.32 -17.54 12.36
C LEU A 299 22.05 -19.05 12.24
N ARG A 300 21.07 -19.44 11.42
CA ARG A 300 20.88 -20.82 10.98
C ARG A 300 21.49 -20.97 9.60
N GLN A 301 22.21 -22.07 9.47
CA GLN A 301 23.16 -22.39 8.41
C GLN A 301 22.47 -22.38 7.04
N GLY A 302 23.03 -21.64 6.07
CA GLY A 302 22.57 -21.67 4.67
C GLY A 302 22.47 -23.10 4.10
N ASP A 303 23.21 -24.05 4.68
CA ASP A 303 23.14 -25.48 4.36
C ASP A 303 21.75 -26.09 4.55
N ALA A 304 21.00 -25.67 5.58
CA ALA A 304 19.63 -26.15 5.81
C ALA A 304 18.66 -25.67 4.71
N VAL A 305 18.87 -24.45 4.22
CA VAL A 305 18.11 -23.86 3.11
C VAL A 305 18.42 -24.61 1.81
N LEU A 306 19.71 -24.88 1.54
CA LEU A 306 20.13 -25.66 0.38
C LEU A 306 19.60 -27.09 0.40
N LYS A 307 19.61 -27.75 1.56
CA LYS A 307 19.04 -29.10 1.73
C LYS A 307 17.54 -29.13 1.43
N THR A 308 16.81 -28.08 1.84
CA THR A 308 15.37 -27.95 1.56
C THR A 308 15.11 -27.79 0.05
N LEU A 309 15.98 -27.05 -0.67
CA LEU A 309 15.92 -26.94 -2.13
C LEU A 309 16.16 -28.29 -2.82
N GLN A 310 17.16 -29.04 -2.37
CA GLN A 310 17.46 -30.39 -2.90
C GLN A 310 16.31 -31.38 -2.65
N GLU A 311 15.65 -31.28 -1.49
CA GLU A 311 14.46 -32.07 -1.17
C GLU A 311 13.31 -31.77 -2.16
N MET A 312 13.05 -30.49 -2.45
CA MET A 312 12.03 -30.11 -3.42
C MET A 312 12.31 -30.61 -4.84
N GLN A 313 13.58 -30.60 -5.26
CA GLN A 313 13.97 -31.09 -6.57
C GLN A 313 13.65 -32.59 -6.73
N LYS A 314 13.87 -33.37 -5.67
CA LYS A 314 13.52 -34.81 -5.65
C LYS A 314 12.02 -35.05 -5.66
N LEU A 315 11.25 -34.21 -4.98
CA LEU A 315 9.79 -34.35 -4.90
C LEU A 315 9.08 -34.18 -6.26
N ALA A 316 9.68 -33.44 -7.20
CA ALA A 316 9.09 -33.18 -8.52
C ALA A 316 8.83 -34.45 -9.36
N ALA A 317 9.53 -35.54 -9.06
CA ALA A 317 9.39 -36.83 -9.75
C ALA A 317 8.76 -37.93 -8.86
N SER A 318 8.25 -37.58 -7.67
CA SER A 318 7.78 -38.54 -6.66
C SER A 318 6.25 -38.60 -6.55
N GLN A 319 5.73 -39.72 -6.03
CA GLN A 319 4.31 -39.86 -5.66
C GLN A 319 3.91 -38.92 -4.50
N GLU A 320 4.87 -38.35 -3.76
CA GLU A 320 4.65 -37.43 -2.64
C GLU A 320 4.56 -35.94 -3.06
N ASN A 321 4.29 -35.64 -4.33
CA ASN A 321 4.25 -34.27 -4.87
C ASN A 321 3.31 -33.33 -4.08
N GLN A 322 2.30 -33.85 -3.36
CA GLN A 322 1.46 -33.08 -2.46
C GLN A 322 2.24 -32.33 -1.36
N GLN A 323 3.40 -32.85 -0.93
CA GLN A 323 4.25 -32.19 0.08
C GLN A 323 5.00 -30.97 -0.46
N ARG A 324 5.10 -30.81 -1.78
CA ARG A 324 5.94 -29.79 -2.42
C ARG A 324 5.59 -28.36 -1.99
N ALA A 325 4.30 -28.05 -1.83
CA ALA A 325 3.86 -26.74 -1.34
C ALA A 325 4.37 -26.45 0.08
N ARG A 326 4.28 -27.43 0.99
CA ARG A 326 4.79 -27.32 2.37
C ARG A 326 6.31 -27.12 2.40
N VAL A 327 7.05 -27.88 1.59
CA VAL A 327 8.51 -27.77 1.52
C VAL A 327 8.92 -26.43 0.88
N PHE A 328 8.19 -25.96 -0.13
CA PHE A 328 8.41 -24.64 -0.73
C PHE A 328 8.16 -23.51 0.25
N TYR A 329 7.08 -23.57 1.03
CA TYR A 329 6.83 -22.62 2.11
C TYR A 329 7.98 -22.59 3.13
N ARG A 330 8.49 -23.77 3.52
CA ARG A 330 9.66 -23.89 4.42
C ARG A 330 10.91 -23.29 3.79
N PHE A 331 11.13 -23.49 2.48
CA PHE A 331 12.25 -22.92 1.75
C PHE A 331 12.18 -21.39 1.74
N VAL A 332 11.04 -20.81 1.35
CA VAL A 332 10.84 -19.35 1.35
C VAL A 332 10.97 -18.76 2.77
N SER A 333 10.41 -19.43 3.78
CA SER A 333 10.55 -19.01 5.18
C SER A 333 12.01 -19.07 5.67
N GLY A 334 12.77 -20.07 5.21
CA GLY A 334 14.20 -20.16 5.44
C GLY A 334 14.98 -19.03 4.77
N LEU A 335 14.63 -18.63 3.55
CA LEU A 335 15.25 -17.49 2.88
C LEU A 335 14.98 -16.17 3.62
N ARG A 336 13.76 -15.99 4.16
CA ARG A 336 13.38 -14.78 4.91
C ARG A 336 14.19 -14.56 6.19
N SER A 337 14.79 -15.62 6.74
CA SER A 337 15.61 -15.49 7.96
C SER A 337 17.10 -15.24 7.67
N LEU A 338 17.56 -15.32 6.41
CA LEU A 338 18.96 -15.16 6.06
C LEU A 338 19.39 -13.69 6.02
N HIS A 339 20.61 -13.43 6.49
CA HIS A 339 21.28 -12.15 6.30
C HIS A 339 21.95 -12.07 4.92
N ASN A 340 22.21 -10.84 4.43
CA ASN A 340 22.77 -10.62 3.10
C ASN A 340 24.10 -11.34 2.86
N SER A 341 24.98 -11.36 3.87
CA SER A 341 26.28 -12.05 3.81
C SER A 341 26.15 -13.57 3.58
N THR A 342 25.11 -14.18 4.15
CA THR A 342 24.83 -15.62 3.96
C THR A 342 24.06 -15.86 2.67
N LEU A 343 23.02 -15.07 2.37
CA LEU A 343 22.22 -15.24 1.18
C LEU A 343 23.05 -15.04 -0.10
N GLY A 344 23.87 -13.99 -0.15
CA GLY A 344 24.69 -13.67 -1.32
C GLY A 344 25.65 -14.79 -1.71
N SER A 345 26.28 -15.45 -0.73
CA SER A 345 27.16 -16.61 -0.98
C SER A 345 26.40 -17.90 -1.30
N LEU A 346 25.13 -17.99 -0.89
CA LEU A 346 24.28 -19.16 -1.12
C LEU A 346 23.60 -19.14 -2.49
N VAL A 347 23.30 -17.94 -3.02
CA VAL A 347 22.60 -17.76 -4.30
C VAL A 347 23.24 -18.52 -5.46
N PRO A 348 24.57 -18.45 -5.71
CA PRO A 348 25.20 -19.21 -6.80
C PRO A 348 24.93 -20.72 -6.68
N LYS A 349 25.09 -21.28 -5.47
CA LYS A 349 24.85 -22.70 -5.18
C LYS A 349 23.39 -23.10 -5.40
N MET A 350 22.44 -22.23 -5.02
CA MET A 350 21.01 -22.47 -5.25
C MET A 350 20.67 -22.43 -6.74
N MET A 351 21.24 -21.49 -7.49
CA MET A 351 21.05 -21.38 -8.93
C MET A 351 21.61 -22.60 -9.69
N GLU A 352 22.77 -23.12 -9.27
CA GLU A 352 23.33 -24.38 -9.78
C GLU A 352 22.43 -25.59 -9.46
N THR A 353 21.88 -25.64 -8.25
CA THR A 353 21.01 -26.76 -7.82
C THR A 353 19.69 -26.74 -8.59
N SER A 354 19.03 -25.59 -8.65
CA SER A 354 17.80 -25.39 -9.43
C SER A 354 17.52 -23.90 -9.64
N SER A 355 17.84 -23.39 -10.82
CA SER A 355 17.60 -21.99 -11.19
C SER A 355 16.12 -21.61 -11.15
N SER A 356 15.24 -22.46 -11.68
CA SER A 356 13.79 -22.19 -11.78
C SER A 356 13.12 -22.05 -10.41
N ILE A 357 13.45 -22.94 -9.46
CA ILE A 357 12.90 -22.91 -8.11
C ILE A 357 13.49 -21.75 -7.32
N THR A 358 14.79 -21.47 -7.49
CA THR A 358 15.48 -20.38 -6.80
C THR A 358 14.89 -19.02 -7.18
N VAL A 359 14.70 -18.76 -8.48
CA VAL A 359 14.06 -17.54 -8.98
C VAL A 359 12.64 -17.39 -8.42
N GLN A 360 11.83 -18.46 -8.42
CA GLN A 360 10.47 -18.44 -7.88
C GLN A 360 10.45 -18.14 -6.37
N ALA A 361 11.35 -18.73 -5.60
CA ALA A 361 11.39 -18.55 -4.15
C ALA A 361 11.87 -17.15 -3.76
N LEU A 362 12.91 -16.63 -4.42
CA LEU A 362 13.39 -15.27 -4.15
C LEU A 362 12.34 -14.21 -4.53
N ALA A 363 11.63 -14.39 -5.64
CA ALA A 363 10.52 -13.52 -6.05
C ALA A 363 9.34 -13.53 -5.05
N GLN A 364 9.21 -14.57 -4.21
CA GLN A 364 8.17 -14.69 -3.17
C GLN A 364 8.65 -14.33 -1.76
N CYS A 365 9.96 -14.16 -1.57
CA CYS A 365 10.57 -14.00 -0.27
C CYS A 365 10.23 -12.63 0.36
N GLY A 366 10.35 -11.53 -0.40
CA GLY A 366 9.89 -10.20 0.04
C GLY A 366 10.73 -9.51 1.12
N THR A 367 11.89 -10.05 1.51
CA THR A 367 12.87 -9.35 2.36
C THR A 367 13.82 -8.50 1.53
N PRO A 368 14.48 -7.49 2.15
CA PRO A 368 15.53 -6.72 1.50
C PRO A 368 16.62 -7.52 0.82
N GLU A 369 17.13 -8.52 1.52
CA GLU A 369 18.17 -9.42 1.03
C GLU A 369 17.70 -10.18 -0.21
N CYS A 370 16.47 -10.71 -0.16
CA CYS A 370 15.91 -11.49 -1.25
C CYS A 370 15.62 -10.67 -2.49
N TYR A 371 15.04 -9.46 -2.35
CA TYR A 371 14.77 -8.64 -3.52
C TYR A 371 16.05 -8.06 -4.13
N SER A 372 17.07 -7.71 -3.33
CA SER A 372 18.37 -7.32 -3.86
C SER A 372 19.00 -8.48 -4.64
N ALA A 373 18.96 -9.70 -4.10
CA ALA A 373 19.49 -10.89 -4.76
C ALA A 373 18.77 -11.20 -6.08
N ILE A 374 17.42 -11.25 -6.10
CA ILE A 374 16.69 -11.56 -7.34
C ILE A 374 16.87 -10.47 -8.40
N LEU A 375 16.86 -9.19 -8.03
CA LEU A 375 17.07 -8.10 -8.98
C LEU A 375 18.51 -8.11 -9.52
N GLN A 376 19.50 -8.51 -8.73
CA GLN A 376 20.85 -8.74 -9.23
C GLN A 376 20.87 -9.91 -10.24
N ILE A 377 20.27 -11.06 -9.92
CA ILE A 377 20.19 -12.22 -10.83
C ILE A 377 19.51 -11.84 -12.14
N LEU A 378 18.44 -11.05 -12.08
CA LEU A 378 17.69 -10.60 -13.25
C LEU A 378 18.49 -9.64 -14.15
N ARG A 379 19.44 -8.87 -13.59
CA ARG A 379 20.33 -7.99 -14.36
C ARG A 379 21.53 -8.73 -14.97
N THR A 380 22.10 -9.69 -14.25
CA THR A 380 23.34 -10.35 -14.66
C THR A 380 23.10 -11.67 -15.39
N GLY A 381 21.92 -12.25 -15.26
CA GLY A 381 21.57 -13.54 -15.82
C GLY A 381 20.77 -13.43 -17.12
N ASN A 382 20.76 -14.53 -17.90
CA ASN A 382 19.92 -14.67 -19.10
C ASN A 382 18.49 -15.06 -18.70
N VAL A 383 17.79 -14.21 -17.95
CA VAL A 383 16.40 -14.42 -17.55
C VAL A 383 15.47 -13.68 -18.52
N ASN A 384 14.28 -14.23 -18.75
CA ASN A 384 13.28 -13.60 -19.60
C ASN A 384 12.93 -12.19 -19.09
N PRO A 385 13.04 -11.14 -19.92
CA PRO A 385 12.67 -9.76 -19.58
C PRO A 385 11.29 -9.62 -18.92
N LEU A 386 10.31 -10.45 -19.30
CA LEU A 386 8.97 -10.42 -18.70
C LEU A 386 8.98 -10.79 -17.21
N VAL A 387 9.89 -11.69 -16.80
CA VAL A 387 10.04 -12.05 -15.38
C VAL A 387 10.70 -10.89 -14.62
N ALA A 388 11.69 -10.24 -15.22
CA ALA A 388 12.32 -9.07 -14.62
C ALA A 388 11.31 -7.93 -14.42
N ASP A 389 10.49 -7.67 -15.44
CA ASP A 389 9.39 -6.70 -15.40
C ASP A 389 8.37 -7.04 -14.31
N LEU A 390 7.87 -8.28 -14.28
CA LEU A 390 6.88 -8.71 -13.29
C LEU A 390 7.41 -8.57 -11.85
N VAL A 391 8.63 -9.04 -11.58
CA VAL A 391 9.24 -8.94 -10.25
C VAL A 391 9.45 -7.47 -9.86
N THR A 392 10.00 -6.66 -10.76
CA THR A 392 10.27 -5.23 -10.49
C THR A 392 8.99 -4.45 -10.21
N TYR A 393 7.96 -4.63 -11.04
CA TYR A 393 6.66 -3.96 -10.87
C TYR A 393 5.99 -4.37 -9.55
N THR A 394 5.96 -5.67 -9.25
CA THR A 394 5.30 -6.19 -8.06
C THR A 394 5.98 -5.78 -6.76
N LEU A 395 7.31 -5.61 -6.75
CA LEU A 395 8.06 -5.00 -5.65
C LEU A 395 7.67 -3.54 -5.42
N GLY A 396 7.43 -2.78 -6.49
CA GLY A 396 6.94 -1.39 -6.41
C GLY A 396 5.58 -1.26 -5.71
N LEU A 397 4.72 -2.28 -5.85
CA LEU A 397 3.37 -2.31 -5.26
C LEU A 397 3.33 -2.76 -3.80
N LEU A 398 4.42 -3.28 -3.24
CA LEU A 398 4.45 -3.78 -1.86
C LEU A 398 4.12 -2.67 -0.82
N PRO A 399 3.46 -3.00 0.31
CA PRO A 399 3.29 -2.08 1.44
C PRO A 399 4.63 -1.59 2.02
N SER A 400 4.62 -0.41 2.62
CA SER A 400 5.75 0.22 3.32
C SER A 400 7.11 0.10 2.62
N PRO A 401 7.30 0.87 1.53
CA PRO A 401 8.61 1.04 0.92
C PRO A 401 9.70 1.47 1.90
N THR A 402 10.92 1.05 1.58
CA THR A 402 12.15 1.50 2.21
C THR A 402 13.02 2.25 1.19
N PRO A 403 13.94 3.10 1.64
CA PRO A 403 14.87 3.78 0.73
C PRO A 403 15.69 2.77 -0.10
N GLN A 404 16.16 1.68 0.53
CA GLN A 404 16.84 0.58 -0.16
C GLN A 404 15.98 -0.03 -1.28
N ARG A 405 14.67 -0.23 -1.07
CA ARG A 405 13.79 -0.77 -2.12
C ARG A 405 13.66 0.20 -3.30
N ILE A 406 13.56 1.50 -3.03
CA ILE A 406 13.53 2.53 -4.08
C ILE A 406 14.83 2.47 -4.89
N ARG A 407 15.98 2.40 -4.23
CA ARG A 407 17.30 2.28 -4.87
C ARG A 407 17.39 1.06 -5.79
N GLU A 408 16.94 -0.11 -5.33
CA GLU A 408 17.01 -1.34 -6.14
C GLU A 408 16.10 -1.29 -7.37
N ILE A 409 14.90 -0.73 -7.23
CA ILE A 409 13.99 -0.54 -8.38
C ILE A 409 14.56 0.52 -9.34
N LEU A 410 15.19 1.58 -8.83
CA LEU A 410 15.90 2.57 -9.65
C LEU A 410 17.03 1.92 -10.45
N ASN A 411 17.85 1.08 -9.82
CA ASN A 411 18.91 0.34 -10.51
C ASN A 411 18.36 -0.54 -11.65
N MET A 412 17.20 -1.18 -11.44
CA MET A 412 16.51 -1.93 -12.50
C MET A 412 16.01 -1.01 -13.62
N ALA A 413 15.41 0.13 -13.29
CA ALA A 413 14.93 1.09 -14.28
C ALA A 413 16.07 1.70 -15.12
N GLN A 414 17.25 1.90 -14.52
CA GLN A 414 18.45 2.35 -15.21
C GLN A 414 19.06 1.27 -16.12
N TYR A 415 19.07 0.02 -15.67
CA TYR A 415 19.62 -1.10 -16.43
C TYR A 415 18.71 -1.50 -17.61
N GLN A 416 17.40 -1.62 -17.35
CA GLN A 416 16.40 -2.02 -18.33
C GLN A 416 15.17 -1.12 -18.19
N PRO A 417 15.17 0.03 -18.91
CA PRO A 417 14.00 0.89 -18.99
C PRO A 417 12.81 0.11 -19.56
N SER A 418 11.76 -0.02 -18.76
CA SER A 418 10.54 -0.71 -19.16
C SER A 418 9.33 -0.06 -18.49
N ARG A 419 8.14 -0.31 -19.05
CA ARG A 419 6.89 0.15 -18.42
C ARG A 419 6.81 -0.34 -16.97
N ALA A 420 7.14 -1.61 -16.75
CA ALA A 420 7.10 -2.23 -15.44
C ALA A 420 8.09 -1.60 -14.44
N SER A 421 9.33 -1.33 -14.85
CA SER A 421 10.33 -0.73 -13.96
C SER A 421 9.97 0.73 -13.61
N PHE A 422 9.49 1.51 -14.57
CA PHE A 422 9.11 2.91 -14.37
C PHE A 422 7.87 3.05 -13.49
N TYR A 423 6.81 2.28 -13.76
CA TYR A 423 5.61 2.32 -12.91
C TYR A 423 5.89 1.75 -11.52
N GLY A 424 6.64 0.65 -11.41
CA GLY A 424 7.07 0.10 -10.13
C GLY A 424 7.85 1.12 -9.29
N LEU A 425 8.76 1.87 -9.92
CA LEU A 425 9.51 2.94 -9.28
C LEU A 425 8.58 4.07 -8.83
N SER A 426 7.70 4.54 -9.72
CA SER A 426 6.75 5.62 -9.42
C SER A 426 5.84 5.29 -8.24
N HIS A 427 5.34 4.05 -8.15
CA HIS A 427 4.51 3.60 -7.05
C HIS A 427 5.29 3.51 -5.73
N SER A 428 6.52 2.98 -5.77
CA SER A 428 7.36 2.86 -4.56
C SER A 428 7.71 4.24 -3.99
N VAL A 429 8.07 5.20 -4.84
CA VAL A 429 8.39 6.58 -4.45
C VAL A 429 7.15 7.30 -3.89
N THR A 430 6.03 7.25 -4.62
CA THR A 430 4.80 7.93 -4.21
C THR A 430 4.30 7.40 -2.87
N LYS A 431 4.31 6.08 -2.68
CA LYS A 431 3.90 5.44 -1.43
C LYS A 431 4.83 5.77 -0.27
N PHE A 432 6.15 5.78 -0.50
CA PHE A 432 7.11 6.15 0.54
C PHE A 432 6.91 7.58 1.00
N TYR A 433 6.81 8.50 0.04
CA TYR A 433 6.60 9.90 0.34
C TYR A 433 5.24 10.11 1.03
N ASN A 434 4.19 9.39 0.64
CA ASN A 434 2.90 9.48 1.31
C ASN A 434 2.91 8.97 2.75
N GLU A 435 3.68 7.92 3.06
CA GLU A 435 3.82 7.38 4.42
C GLU A 435 4.76 8.22 5.30
N LYS A 436 5.87 8.73 4.75
CA LYS A 436 6.95 9.37 5.52
C LYS A 436 6.99 10.89 5.42
N LYS A 437 6.42 11.47 4.35
CA LYS A 437 6.43 12.91 4.05
C LYS A 437 7.84 13.54 4.00
N ILE A 438 8.85 12.74 3.67
CA ILE A 438 10.25 13.17 3.52
C ILE A 438 10.78 12.83 2.12
N VAL A 439 11.67 13.68 1.60
CA VAL A 439 12.47 13.39 0.42
C VAL A 439 13.83 12.88 0.90
N THR A 440 14.20 11.68 0.48
CA THR A 440 15.52 11.09 0.76
C THR A 440 16.45 11.23 -0.46
N GLU A 441 17.73 10.92 -0.29
CA GLU A 441 18.71 10.89 -1.38
C GLU A 441 18.25 9.99 -2.54
N GLU A 442 17.67 8.82 -2.24
CA GLU A 442 17.16 7.90 -3.25
C GLU A 442 16.00 8.50 -4.05
N ILE A 443 15.15 9.33 -3.43
CA ILE A 443 14.08 10.03 -4.15
C ILE A 443 14.67 11.14 -5.02
N ALA A 444 15.68 11.86 -4.53
CA ALA A 444 16.39 12.86 -5.31
C ALA A 444 17.05 12.23 -6.55
N ASP A 445 17.71 11.07 -6.38
CA ASP A 445 18.33 10.33 -7.49
C ASP A 445 17.32 9.81 -8.51
N VAL A 446 16.13 9.38 -8.06
CA VAL A 446 15.02 9.06 -8.98
C VAL A 446 14.60 10.30 -9.76
N ALA A 447 14.49 11.46 -9.09
CA ALA A 447 14.10 12.70 -9.75
C ALA A 447 15.14 13.15 -10.77
N ASP A 448 16.43 13.01 -10.44
CA ASP A 448 17.55 13.28 -11.33
C ASP A 448 17.54 12.38 -12.57
N PHE A 449 17.37 11.07 -12.36
CA PHE A 449 17.27 10.09 -13.44
C PHE A 449 16.08 10.37 -14.37
N MET A 450 14.90 10.65 -13.83
CA MET A 450 13.71 10.90 -14.65
C MET A 450 13.81 12.20 -15.43
N VAL A 451 14.38 13.25 -14.84
CA VAL A 451 14.58 14.53 -15.55
C VAL A 451 15.69 14.41 -16.60
N SER A 452 16.75 13.63 -16.36
CA SER A 452 17.81 13.45 -17.36
C SER A 452 17.31 12.75 -18.63
N LEU A 453 16.36 11.83 -18.51
CA LEU A 453 15.72 11.15 -19.65
C LEU A 453 14.86 12.07 -20.51
N LEU A 454 14.36 13.20 -19.98
CA LEU A 454 13.64 14.20 -20.78
C LEU A 454 14.57 15.01 -21.68
N GLY A 455 15.88 15.02 -21.39
CA GLY A 455 16.85 15.87 -22.07
C GLY A 455 16.55 17.37 -21.92
N THR A 456 16.99 18.16 -22.89
CA THR A 456 16.79 19.62 -22.89
C THR A 456 15.37 20.03 -23.30
N ASP A 457 14.76 19.27 -24.21
CA ASP A 457 13.54 19.69 -24.92
C ASP A 457 12.58 18.53 -25.27
N CYS A 458 12.74 17.33 -24.70
CA CYS A 458 11.91 16.16 -25.00
C CYS A 458 11.94 15.69 -26.48
N SER A 459 13.01 16.01 -27.22
CA SER A 459 13.23 15.57 -28.61
C SER A 459 13.91 14.20 -28.75
N GLY A 460 14.10 13.48 -27.64
CA GLY A 460 14.77 12.17 -27.60
C GLY A 460 13.92 11.02 -28.17
N GLU A 461 14.18 9.80 -27.70
CA GLU A 461 13.38 8.63 -28.09
C GLU A 461 11.93 8.79 -27.62
N ASP A 462 10.99 8.86 -28.57
CA ASP A 462 9.59 9.22 -28.33
C ASP A 462 8.91 8.35 -27.27
N GLU A 463 9.06 7.04 -27.37
CA GLU A 463 8.43 6.07 -26.47
C GLU A 463 9.00 6.11 -25.04
N LEU A 464 10.32 6.25 -24.90
CA LEU A 464 10.96 6.39 -23.62
C LEU A 464 10.61 7.74 -22.97
N THR A 465 10.60 8.82 -23.74
CA THR A 465 10.22 10.16 -23.28
C THR A 465 8.76 10.17 -22.83
N TYR A 466 7.86 9.59 -23.61
CA TYR A 466 6.46 9.41 -23.26
C TYR A 466 6.31 8.64 -21.93
N LEU A 467 6.94 7.47 -21.80
CA LEU A 467 6.89 6.67 -20.57
C LEU A 467 7.44 7.44 -19.36
N THR A 468 8.54 8.16 -19.53
CA THR A 468 9.16 8.99 -18.48
C THR A 468 8.17 10.04 -17.98
N LEU A 469 7.49 10.75 -18.89
CA LEU A 469 6.47 11.74 -18.52
C LEU A 469 5.27 11.12 -17.79
N ARG A 470 4.84 9.91 -18.16
CA ARG A 470 3.78 9.19 -17.44
C ARG A 470 4.21 8.85 -16.01
N ALA A 471 5.45 8.38 -15.82
CA ALA A 471 6.03 8.07 -14.51
C ALA A 471 6.19 9.32 -13.63
N ILE A 472 6.68 10.43 -14.21
CA ILE A 472 6.75 11.75 -13.55
C ILE A 472 5.35 12.20 -13.10
N GLY A 473 4.35 12.07 -13.98
CA GLY A 473 2.97 12.42 -13.66
C GLY A 473 2.34 11.58 -12.55
N ASN A 474 2.78 10.34 -12.38
CA ASN A 474 2.40 9.50 -11.25
C ASN A 474 3.00 10.00 -9.94
N MET A 475 4.29 10.31 -9.94
CA MET A 475 5.00 10.80 -8.75
C MET A 475 4.60 12.24 -8.37
N GLY A 476 4.19 13.06 -9.34
CA GLY A 476 3.54 14.36 -9.11
C GLY A 476 4.31 15.28 -8.16
N ALA A 477 3.66 15.69 -7.06
CA ALA A 477 4.22 16.57 -6.04
C ALA A 477 5.54 16.06 -5.43
N VAL A 478 5.83 14.76 -5.47
CA VAL A 478 7.13 14.23 -5.00
C VAL A 478 8.26 14.73 -5.91
N MET A 479 8.04 14.73 -7.22
CA MET A 479 9.00 15.25 -8.20
C MET A 479 9.20 16.75 -8.06
N GLU A 480 8.11 17.50 -7.81
CA GLU A 480 8.16 18.95 -7.57
C GLU A 480 9.06 19.28 -6.36
N LYS A 481 8.94 18.51 -5.28
CA LYS A 481 9.72 18.72 -4.05
C LYS A 481 11.16 18.25 -4.16
N ALA A 482 11.39 17.12 -4.84
CA ALA A 482 12.73 16.58 -5.01
C ALA A 482 13.56 17.37 -6.03
N LYS A 483 12.93 17.82 -7.12
CA LYS A 483 13.59 18.53 -8.22
C LYS A 483 12.67 19.59 -8.85
N PRO A 484 12.61 20.82 -8.28
CA PRO A 484 11.73 21.88 -8.77
C PRO A 484 11.90 22.23 -10.27
N SER A 485 13.08 22.01 -10.84
CA SER A 485 13.35 22.23 -12.26
C SER A 485 12.50 21.35 -13.19
N VAL A 486 11.91 20.26 -12.69
CA VAL A 486 11.03 19.37 -13.47
C VAL A 486 9.91 20.14 -14.16
N LYS A 487 9.30 21.13 -13.48
CA LYS A 487 8.23 21.95 -14.07
C LYS A 487 8.70 22.78 -15.25
N SER A 488 9.95 23.25 -15.21
CA SER A 488 10.56 23.96 -16.34
C SER A 488 10.70 23.02 -17.54
N SER A 489 11.25 21.82 -17.32
CA SER A 489 11.36 20.78 -18.36
C SER A 489 9.98 20.45 -18.95
N LEU A 490 8.96 20.21 -18.13
CA LEU A 490 7.60 19.95 -18.61
C LEU A 490 7.07 21.09 -19.49
N LYS A 491 7.24 22.35 -19.07
CA LYS A 491 6.84 23.51 -19.89
C LYS A 491 7.60 23.59 -21.20
N THR A 492 8.88 23.20 -21.24
CA THR A 492 9.65 23.13 -22.49
C THR A 492 9.08 22.04 -23.40
N CYS A 493 8.81 20.85 -22.87
CA CYS A 493 8.26 19.73 -23.63
C CYS A 493 6.87 20.06 -24.23
N ILE A 494 6.04 20.84 -23.54
CA ILE A 494 4.73 21.30 -24.06
C ILE A 494 4.88 22.21 -25.29
N ARG A 495 5.95 23.02 -25.34
CA ARG A 495 6.20 24.05 -26.35
C ARG A 495 7.02 23.55 -27.54
N ASN A 496 7.79 22.47 -27.37
CA ASN A 496 8.70 22.01 -28.42
C ASN A 496 7.94 21.28 -29.54
N GLU A 497 7.93 21.86 -30.74
CA GLU A 497 7.33 21.27 -31.94
C GLU A 497 8.03 20.00 -32.42
N ALA A 498 9.32 19.82 -32.09
CA ALA A 498 10.05 18.60 -32.43
C ALA A 498 9.60 17.38 -31.60
N ALA A 499 8.99 17.59 -30.43
CA ALA A 499 8.42 16.52 -29.63
C ALA A 499 7.08 16.06 -30.22
N SER A 500 6.81 14.75 -30.21
CA SER A 500 5.53 14.25 -30.73
C SER A 500 4.34 14.79 -29.94
N LEU A 501 3.18 14.80 -30.59
CA LEU A 501 1.91 15.17 -29.94
C LEU A 501 1.63 14.33 -28.68
N SER A 502 1.99 13.04 -28.69
CA SER A 502 1.82 12.16 -27.53
C SER A 502 2.70 12.60 -26.35
N VAL A 503 3.95 12.99 -26.62
CA VAL A 503 4.89 13.51 -25.63
C VAL A 503 4.42 14.86 -25.09
N GLN A 504 4.01 15.79 -25.94
CA GLN A 504 3.45 17.08 -25.53
C GLN A 504 2.23 16.90 -24.61
N LYS A 505 1.30 16.02 -24.97
CA LYS A 505 0.12 15.67 -24.14
C LYS A 505 0.53 15.02 -22.82
N ALA A 506 1.48 14.09 -22.83
CA ALA A 506 1.98 13.47 -21.60
C ALA A 506 2.64 14.50 -20.66
N ALA A 507 3.33 15.51 -21.21
CA ALA A 507 3.91 16.61 -20.44
C ALA A 507 2.84 17.49 -19.80
N ILE A 508 1.74 17.80 -20.50
CA ILE A 508 0.57 18.46 -19.91
C ILE A 508 0.02 17.60 -18.76
N GLN A 509 -0.24 16.32 -19.01
CA GLN A 509 -0.82 15.40 -18.03
C GLN A 509 0.11 15.09 -16.83
N ALA A 510 1.40 15.39 -16.91
CA ALA A 510 2.34 15.23 -15.81
C ALA A 510 2.08 16.22 -14.65
N PHE A 511 1.48 17.38 -14.95
CA PHE A 511 1.11 18.37 -13.95
C PHE A 511 -0.11 17.98 -13.08
N ARG A 512 -0.85 16.91 -13.43
CA ARG A 512 -2.13 16.55 -12.78
C ARG A 512 -2.08 16.42 -11.26
N LYS A 513 -0.92 16.04 -10.71
CA LYS A 513 -0.64 15.81 -9.28
C LYS A 513 0.39 16.78 -8.71
N MET A 514 0.74 17.82 -9.46
CA MET A 514 1.63 18.89 -9.00
C MET A 514 0.82 20.11 -8.60
N THR A 515 1.42 21.00 -7.83
CA THR A 515 0.84 22.32 -7.59
C THR A 515 0.89 23.12 -8.89
N ILE A 516 -0.17 23.82 -9.30
CA ILE A 516 -0.13 24.68 -10.51
C ILE A 516 0.16 26.12 -10.09
N THR A 517 1.33 26.65 -10.44
CA THR A 517 1.65 28.07 -10.22
C THR A 517 1.06 28.97 -11.31
N GLU A 518 1.11 30.28 -11.13
CA GLU A 518 0.67 31.23 -12.17
C GLU A 518 1.50 31.12 -13.45
N GLU A 519 2.81 30.87 -13.36
CA GLU A 519 3.66 30.63 -14.54
C GLU A 519 3.28 29.34 -15.26
N ASP A 520 2.99 28.28 -14.51
CA ASP A 520 2.55 27.00 -15.06
C ASP A 520 1.19 27.17 -15.75
N ARG A 521 0.26 27.87 -15.11
CA ARG A 521 -1.06 28.17 -15.67
C ARG A 521 -0.95 29.02 -16.95
N SER A 522 -0.06 30.00 -16.98
CA SER A 522 0.21 30.80 -18.18
C SER A 522 0.71 29.94 -19.35
N ALA A 523 1.60 28.98 -19.09
CA ALA A 523 2.10 28.06 -20.13
C ALA A 523 0.99 27.13 -20.66
N LEU A 524 0.16 26.57 -19.77
CA LEU A 524 -0.98 25.73 -20.15
C LEU A 524 -2.02 26.53 -20.95
N PHE A 525 -2.30 27.75 -20.52
CA PHE A 525 -3.24 28.62 -21.22
C PHE A 525 -2.75 28.98 -22.63
N LYS A 526 -1.45 29.23 -22.81
CA LYS A 526 -0.86 29.44 -24.15
C LYS A 526 -1.07 28.23 -25.07
N ALA A 527 -0.87 27.02 -24.56
CA ALA A 527 -1.10 25.79 -25.32
C ALA A 527 -2.59 25.57 -25.67
N PHE A 528 -3.53 26.07 -24.85
CA PHE A 528 -4.96 26.07 -25.18
C PHE A 528 -5.32 27.13 -26.25
N GLN A 529 -4.70 28.32 -26.20
CA GLN A 529 -5.00 29.43 -27.09
C GLN A 529 -4.42 29.28 -28.50
N GLU A 530 -3.41 28.42 -28.68
CA GLU A 530 -2.75 28.17 -29.96
C GLU A 530 -3.72 27.56 -30.99
N LEU A 531 -4.30 28.40 -31.86
CA LEU A 531 -5.41 28.01 -32.75
C LEU A 531 -5.04 26.91 -33.75
N ASP A 532 -3.77 26.88 -34.18
CA ASP A 532 -3.25 25.91 -35.16
C ASP A 532 -2.80 24.60 -34.50
N ALA A 533 -2.77 24.53 -33.16
CA ALA A 533 -2.40 23.31 -32.45
C ALA A 533 -3.51 22.24 -32.53
N PRO A 534 -3.14 20.94 -32.49
CA PRO A 534 -4.11 19.84 -32.48
C PRO A 534 -5.15 19.95 -31.36
N THR A 535 -6.40 19.61 -31.67
CA THR A 535 -7.56 19.74 -30.77
C THR A 535 -7.34 19.05 -29.42
N ASP A 536 -6.76 17.86 -29.41
CA ASP A 536 -6.50 17.06 -28.20
C ASP A 536 -5.44 17.69 -27.28
N LYS A 537 -4.37 18.28 -27.81
CA LYS A 537 -3.38 19.06 -27.01
C LYS A 537 -4.04 20.27 -26.34
N ARG A 538 -4.85 21.01 -27.09
CA ARG A 538 -5.55 22.21 -26.60
C ARG A 538 -6.54 21.84 -25.49
N LEU A 539 -7.34 20.79 -25.69
CA LEU A 539 -8.31 20.32 -24.71
C LEU A 539 -7.65 19.71 -23.45
N ALA A 540 -6.54 18.99 -23.60
CA ALA A 540 -5.77 18.52 -22.44
C ALA A 540 -5.27 19.68 -21.56
N SER A 541 -4.81 20.77 -22.20
CA SER A 541 -4.38 21.98 -21.48
C SER A 541 -5.54 22.69 -20.80
N TYR A 542 -6.68 22.83 -21.50
CA TYR A 542 -7.92 23.38 -20.96
C TYR A 542 -8.39 22.64 -19.69
N LEU A 543 -8.47 21.30 -19.74
CA LEU A 543 -8.91 20.48 -18.62
C LEU A 543 -8.03 20.67 -17.39
N LEU A 544 -6.71 20.81 -17.58
CA LEU A 544 -5.79 21.03 -16.47
C LEU A 544 -5.95 22.42 -15.85
N VAL A 545 -6.20 23.46 -16.64
CA VAL A 545 -6.51 24.81 -16.15
C VAL A 545 -7.85 24.81 -15.38
N MET A 546 -8.84 24.08 -15.88
CA MET A 546 -10.18 23.99 -15.28
C MET A 546 -10.25 23.19 -13.97
N LYS A 547 -9.16 22.53 -13.54
CA LYS A 547 -9.13 21.83 -12.25
C LYS A 547 -9.30 22.77 -11.06
N ASN A 548 -8.75 23.99 -11.15
CA ASN A 548 -8.93 25.05 -10.16
C ASN A 548 -8.70 26.44 -10.81
N PRO A 549 -9.64 26.93 -11.63
CA PRO A 549 -9.46 28.14 -12.41
C PRO A 549 -9.64 29.39 -11.54
N SER A 550 -8.82 30.42 -11.80
CA SER A 550 -9.08 31.77 -11.26
C SER A 550 -10.17 32.48 -12.07
N PRO A 551 -10.81 33.53 -11.53
CA PRO A 551 -11.75 34.35 -12.31
C PRO A 551 -11.15 34.92 -13.60
N SER A 552 -9.87 35.27 -13.57
CA SER A 552 -9.11 35.74 -14.75
C SER A 552 -9.00 34.65 -15.82
N ASP A 553 -8.79 33.39 -15.42
CA ASP A 553 -8.69 32.27 -16.35
C ASP A 553 -10.03 32.01 -17.04
N LEU A 554 -11.14 32.02 -16.27
CA LEU A 554 -12.48 31.86 -16.82
C LEU A 554 -12.80 32.96 -17.84
N ALA A 555 -12.52 34.22 -17.51
CA ALA A 555 -12.72 35.34 -18.44
C ALA A 555 -11.90 35.18 -19.73
N LYS A 556 -10.65 34.69 -19.63
CA LYS A 556 -9.82 34.44 -20.81
C LYS A 556 -10.33 33.25 -21.63
N ILE A 557 -10.76 32.16 -21.01
CA ILE A 557 -11.35 30.99 -21.68
C ILE A 557 -12.57 31.43 -22.50
N LEU A 558 -13.48 32.19 -21.90
CA LEU A 558 -14.66 32.70 -22.60
C LEU A 558 -14.29 33.61 -23.77
N ARG A 559 -13.28 34.47 -23.63
CA ARG A 559 -12.76 35.27 -24.75
C ARG A 559 -12.18 34.40 -25.87
N VAL A 560 -11.45 33.33 -25.55
CA VAL A 560 -10.94 32.39 -26.57
C VAL A 560 -12.11 31.74 -27.32
N LEU A 561 -13.18 31.33 -26.64
CA LEU A 561 -14.36 30.73 -27.28
C LEU A 561 -15.03 31.64 -28.31
N THR A 562 -15.04 32.96 -28.10
CA THR A 562 -15.59 33.92 -29.08
C THR A 562 -14.82 33.96 -30.40
N LYS A 563 -13.52 33.63 -30.36
CA LYS A 563 -12.62 33.62 -31.53
C LYS A 563 -12.28 32.22 -32.02
N GLU A 564 -12.80 31.19 -31.36
CA GLU A 564 -12.50 29.81 -31.67
C GLU A 564 -13.02 29.45 -33.07
N LYS A 565 -12.22 28.70 -33.83
CA LYS A 565 -12.60 28.21 -35.16
C LYS A 565 -12.93 26.73 -35.14
N SER A 566 -12.31 25.96 -34.25
CA SER A 566 -12.58 24.53 -34.12
C SER A 566 -13.92 24.30 -33.43
N GLU A 567 -14.88 23.76 -34.18
CA GLU A 567 -16.17 23.35 -33.63
C GLU A 567 -16.03 22.20 -32.62
N GLN A 568 -14.96 21.41 -32.73
CA GLN A 568 -14.62 20.37 -31.76
C GLN A 568 -14.27 20.99 -30.40
N VAL A 569 -13.40 22.01 -30.38
CA VAL A 569 -13.03 22.72 -29.14
C VAL A 569 -14.23 23.45 -28.54
N LYS A 570 -15.03 24.16 -29.35
CA LYS A 570 -16.23 24.85 -28.88
C LYS A 570 -17.21 23.90 -28.20
N SER A 571 -17.54 22.80 -28.88
CA SER A 571 -18.50 21.80 -28.37
C SER A 571 -18.03 21.19 -27.04
N PHE A 572 -16.75 20.84 -26.95
CA PHE A 572 -16.21 20.24 -25.73
C PHE A 572 -16.22 21.21 -24.57
N VAL A 573 -15.72 22.44 -24.77
CA VAL A 573 -15.66 23.44 -23.69
C VAL A 573 -17.07 23.85 -23.25
N ALA A 574 -18.00 24.02 -24.19
CA ALA A 574 -19.40 24.36 -23.86
C ALA A 574 -20.09 23.26 -23.05
N SER A 575 -19.96 21.99 -23.46
CA SER A 575 -20.53 20.85 -22.72
C SER A 575 -19.90 20.69 -21.34
N HIS A 576 -18.57 20.85 -21.20
CA HIS A 576 -17.90 20.77 -19.91
C HIS A 576 -18.36 21.87 -18.95
N ILE A 577 -18.46 23.13 -19.42
CA ILE A 577 -18.99 24.24 -18.61
C ILE A 577 -20.45 23.98 -18.20
N ALA A 578 -21.29 23.51 -19.12
CA ALA A 578 -22.68 23.18 -18.82
C ALA A 578 -22.80 22.08 -17.74
N ASN A 579 -21.99 21.03 -17.85
CA ASN A 579 -21.94 19.94 -16.87
C ASN A 579 -21.44 20.40 -15.49
N ILE A 580 -20.48 21.33 -15.45
CA ILE A 580 -20.05 21.95 -14.18
C ILE A 580 -21.24 22.66 -13.52
N LEU A 581 -22.01 23.43 -14.28
CA LEU A 581 -23.18 24.17 -13.78
C LEU A 581 -24.31 23.25 -13.33
N ASP A 582 -24.49 22.09 -13.97
CA ASP A 582 -25.51 21.09 -13.61
C ASP A 582 -25.07 20.15 -12.46
N SER A 583 -23.77 20.07 -12.17
CA SER A 583 -23.18 19.11 -11.21
C SER A 583 -23.82 19.14 -9.81
N LYS A 584 -24.10 17.99 -9.22
CA LYS A 584 -24.53 17.85 -7.82
C LYS A 584 -23.39 17.42 -6.89
N GLU A 585 -22.17 17.29 -7.40
CA GLU A 585 -20.98 16.90 -6.64
C GLU A 585 -20.78 17.79 -5.39
N LEU A 586 -20.36 17.21 -4.27
CA LEU A 586 -20.04 17.96 -3.05
C LEU A 586 -18.77 18.80 -3.23
N GLY A 587 -18.84 20.11 -2.92
CA GLY A 587 -17.70 21.02 -2.99
C GLY A 587 -17.56 21.75 -4.34
N ILE A 588 -18.49 21.53 -5.28
CA ILE A 588 -18.49 22.18 -6.59
C ILE A 588 -19.04 23.62 -6.57
N GLU A 589 -19.69 24.02 -5.47
CA GLU A 589 -20.45 25.27 -5.36
C GLU A 589 -19.61 26.53 -5.64
N ASP A 590 -18.36 26.58 -5.15
CA ASP A 590 -17.44 27.69 -5.41
C ASP A 590 -17.08 27.79 -6.90
N LEU A 591 -16.77 26.66 -7.54
CA LEU A 591 -16.48 26.63 -8.98
C LEU A 591 -17.71 27.05 -9.79
N LYS A 592 -18.90 26.55 -9.44
CA LYS A 592 -20.16 26.95 -10.09
C LYS A 592 -20.36 28.46 -10.00
N SER A 593 -20.27 29.03 -8.81
CA SER A 593 -20.47 30.48 -8.62
C SER A 593 -19.51 31.31 -9.46
N ARG A 594 -18.23 30.91 -9.55
CA ARG A 594 -17.23 31.62 -10.38
C ARG A 594 -17.53 31.49 -11.87
N VAL A 595 -17.99 30.32 -12.32
CA VAL A 595 -18.39 30.09 -13.72
C VAL A 595 -19.64 30.91 -14.06
N GLU A 596 -20.66 30.89 -13.21
CA GLU A 596 -21.88 31.71 -13.36
C GLU A 596 -21.55 33.19 -13.46
N GLU A 597 -20.66 33.68 -12.59
CA GLU A 597 -20.21 35.06 -12.62
C GLU A 597 -19.47 35.41 -13.92
N ALA A 598 -18.56 34.55 -14.38
CA ALA A 598 -17.84 34.75 -15.64
C ALA A 598 -18.77 34.75 -16.87
N LEU A 599 -19.89 34.03 -16.80
CA LEU A 599 -20.90 33.95 -17.86
C LEU A 599 -21.85 35.16 -17.89
N LYS A 600 -21.88 36.02 -16.86
CA LYS A 600 -22.70 37.24 -16.90
C LYS A 600 -22.27 38.13 -18.06
N GLY A 601 -23.11 38.18 -19.11
CA GLY A 601 -22.84 38.92 -20.35
C GLY A 601 -22.24 38.10 -21.50
N ASN A 602 -22.04 36.79 -21.33
CA ASN A 602 -21.55 35.87 -22.37
C ASN A 602 -22.54 34.70 -22.56
N GLN A 603 -22.89 34.37 -23.80
CA GLN A 603 -23.69 33.18 -24.09
C GLN A 603 -22.78 31.99 -24.40
N LEU A 604 -23.09 30.82 -23.83
CA LEU A 604 -22.43 29.57 -24.21
C LEU A 604 -22.93 29.10 -25.58
N PRO A 605 -22.04 28.55 -26.43
CA PRO A 605 -22.46 27.88 -27.66
C PRO A 605 -23.43 26.73 -27.35
N THR A 606 -24.46 26.56 -28.19
CA THR A 606 -25.39 25.43 -28.07
C THR A 606 -24.68 24.10 -28.33
N ALA A 607 -24.97 23.09 -27.51
CA ALA A 607 -24.44 21.74 -27.68
C ALA A 607 -24.80 21.18 -29.07
N LYS A 608 -23.79 20.62 -29.76
CA LYS A 608 -23.93 20.06 -31.12
C LYS A 608 -24.21 18.55 -31.10
N ASP A 609 -24.42 17.94 -32.28
CA ASP A 609 -24.65 16.49 -32.40
C ASP A 609 -23.49 15.69 -31.77
N PHE A 610 -23.82 14.95 -30.72
CA PHE A 610 -22.89 14.20 -29.89
C PHE A 610 -22.13 13.09 -30.65
N ARG A 611 -22.64 12.67 -31.81
CA ARG A 611 -22.01 11.63 -32.65
C ARG A 611 -20.85 12.16 -33.49
N LYS A 612 -20.74 13.48 -33.64
CA LYS A 612 -19.78 14.12 -34.56
C LYS A 612 -18.86 15.13 -33.90
N PHE A 613 -19.22 15.61 -32.71
CA PHE A 613 -18.50 16.66 -32.02
C PHE A 613 -17.99 16.21 -30.65
N SER A 614 -16.81 16.69 -30.28
CA SER A 614 -16.20 16.46 -28.97
C SER A 614 -17.10 16.96 -27.86
N GLN A 615 -17.26 16.16 -26.81
CA GLN A 615 -18.12 16.48 -25.66
C GLN A 615 -17.55 15.93 -24.36
N ASN A 616 -17.84 16.66 -23.29
CA ASN A 616 -17.78 16.17 -21.92
C ASN A 616 -19.19 15.71 -21.51
N TYR A 617 -19.26 14.57 -20.86
CA TYR A 617 -20.45 13.98 -20.27
C TYR A 617 -20.22 13.87 -18.78
N GLN A 618 -21.22 14.23 -17.99
CA GLN A 618 -21.13 14.12 -16.55
C GLN A 618 -22.48 13.75 -15.97
N ILE A 619 -22.47 12.78 -15.06
CA ILE A 619 -23.60 12.47 -14.20
C ILE A 619 -23.09 12.53 -12.77
N SER A 620 -23.79 13.25 -11.91
CA SER A 620 -23.42 13.36 -10.51
C SER A 620 -24.66 13.36 -9.64
N GLU A 621 -24.58 12.63 -8.54
CA GLU A 621 -25.67 12.54 -7.56
C GLU A 621 -25.13 12.73 -6.15
N ARG A 622 -25.95 13.36 -5.32
CA ARG A 622 -25.67 13.63 -3.90
C ARG A 622 -26.79 13.02 -3.07
N VAL A 623 -26.41 12.17 -2.12
CA VAL A 623 -27.32 11.51 -1.20
C VAL A 623 -27.03 12.01 0.21
N SER A 624 -28.04 12.56 0.87
CA SER A 624 -27.97 12.97 2.27
C SER A 624 -28.67 11.90 3.12
N VAL A 625 -27.94 11.24 4.01
CA VAL A 625 -28.48 10.23 4.92
C VAL A 625 -28.43 10.78 6.35
N PRO A 626 -29.55 10.81 7.10
CA PRO A 626 -29.54 11.28 8.48
C PRO A 626 -28.51 10.54 9.35
N GLY A 627 -27.61 11.28 10.02
CA GLY A 627 -26.58 10.72 10.90
C GLY A 627 -25.27 10.29 10.20
N ILE A 628 -25.13 10.49 8.89
CA ILE A 628 -23.88 10.27 8.14
C ILE A 628 -23.60 11.53 7.31
N ASP A 629 -22.32 11.85 7.10
CA ASP A 629 -21.94 12.92 6.17
C ASP A 629 -22.50 12.66 4.76
N PRO A 630 -22.94 13.71 4.04
CA PRO A 630 -23.44 13.58 2.68
C PRO A 630 -22.45 12.83 1.78
N ILE A 631 -22.98 11.93 0.95
CA ILE A 631 -22.20 11.16 -0.01
C ILE A 631 -22.47 11.72 -1.39
N SER A 632 -21.44 11.91 -2.22
CA SER A 632 -21.63 12.21 -3.63
C SER A 632 -20.80 11.32 -4.53
N ALA A 633 -21.38 10.91 -5.64
CA ALA A 633 -20.70 10.17 -6.70
C ALA A 633 -20.80 10.94 -8.01
N LYS A 634 -19.71 10.94 -8.78
CA LYS A 634 -19.63 11.55 -10.11
C LYS A 634 -19.05 10.56 -11.09
N VAL A 635 -19.70 10.39 -12.23
CA VAL A 635 -19.18 9.68 -13.40
C VAL A 635 -19.00 10.71 -14.51
N GLU A 636 -17.79 10.78 -15.04
CA GLU A 636 -17.39 11.74 -16.07
C GLU A 636 -16.84 11.00 -17.29
N GLY A 637 -17.22 11.45 -18.48
CA GLY A 637 -16.76 10.92 -19.75
C GLY A 637 -16.28 12.03 -20.67
N ASN A 638 -15.07 11.94 -21.22
CA ASN A 638 -14.60 12.83 -22.29
C ASN A 638 -14.55 12.05 -23.60
N VAL A 639 -15.08 12.64 -24.67
CA VAL A 639 -14.98 12.12 -26.03
C VAL A 639 -14.42 13.22 -26.90
N ILE A 640 -13.27 12.98 -27.52
CA ILE A 640 -12.55 13.97 -28.34
C ILE A 640 -12.43 13.43 -29.76
N PHE A 641 -13.01 14.16 -30.70
CA PHE A 641 -12.92 13.94 -32.13
C PHE A 641 -11.85 14.82 -32.77
N ASP A 642 -11.24 14.30 -33.81
CA ASP A 642 -10.48 15.09 -34.77
C ASP A 642 -11.40 15.57 -35.90
N PRO A 643 -11.29 16.81 -36.40
CA PRO A 643 -12.12 17.28 -37.52
C PRO A 643 -12.03 16.42 -38.79
N SER A 644 -10.92 15.69 -38.96
CA SER A 644 -10.69 14.79 -40.11
C SER A 644 -11.18 13.35 -39.89
N SER A 645 -11.74 13.03 -38.71
CA SER A 645 -12.17 11.68 -38.37
C SER A 645 -13.62 11.63 -37.85
N TYR A 646 -14.33 10.55 -38.20
CA TYR A 646 -15.64 10.22 -37.65
C TYR A 646 -15.57 9.26 -36.44
N ILE A 647 -14.38 8.79 -36.07
CA ILE A 647 -14.14 7.97 -34.88
C ILE A 647 -13.50 8.88 -33.82
N PRO A 648 -13.90 8.79 -32.54
CA PRO A 648 -13.21 9.49 -31.48
C PRO A 648 -11.73 9.10 -31.43
N LYS A 649 -10.85 10.11 -31.46
CA LYS A 649 -9.41 9.91 -31.30
C LYS A 649 -9.06 9.59 -29.85
N GLU A 650 -9.73 10.25 -28.90
CA GLU A 650 -9.52 10.02 -27.47
C GLU A 650 -10.85 9.89 -26.74
N THR A 651 -10.91 8.93 -25.82
CA THR A 651 -12.01 8.79 -24.86
C THR A 651 -11.46 8.58 -23.46
N MET A 652 -12.15 9.12 -22.47
CA MET A 652 -11.81 8.95 -21.06
C MET A 652 -13.09 8.72 -20.28
N LEU A 653 -13.07 7.76 -19.35
CA LEU A 653 -14.13 7.49 -18.38
C LEU A 653 -13.53 7.55 -16.98
N LYS A 654 -14.12 8.34 -16.10
CA LYS A 654 -13.66 8.56 -14.72
C LYS A 654 -14.81 8.47 -13.74
N THR A 655 -14.54 7.91 -12.57
CA THR A 655 -15.47 7.90 -11.44
C THR A 655 -14.82 8.50 -10.19
N THR A 656 -15.49 9.46 -9.57
CA THR A 656 -15.08 10.12 -8.32
C THR A 656 -16.13 9.85 -7.24
N LEU A 657 -15.67 9.54 -6.02
CA LEU A 657 -16.51 9.28 -4.86
C LEU A 657 -16.07 10.16 -3.68
N HIS A 658 -17.04 10.80 -3.04
CA HIS A 658 -16.89 11.52 -1.77
C HIS A 658 -17.79 10.83 -0.75
N ALA A 659 -17.19 10.20 0.27
CA ALA A 659 -17.93 9.46 1.30
C ALA A 659 -17.19 9.46 2.65
N TYR A 660 -17.93 9.27 3.75
CA TYR A 660 -17.40 9.11 5.12
C TYR A 660 -16.51 10.26 5.63
N GLY A 661 -16.78 11.50 5.21
CA GLY A 661 -16.00 12.67 5.62
C GLY A 661 -14.57 12.72 5.06
N PHE A 662 -14.23 11.86 4.08
CA PHE A 662 -12.96 11.92 3.35
C PHE A 662 -13.06 12.78 2.11
N ASP A 663 -11.95 13.45 1.75
CA ASP A 663 -11.85 14.21 0.50
C ASP A 663 -12.25 13.39 -0.74
N PRO A 664 -12.83 14.03 -1.77
CA PRO A 664 -13.18 13.38 -3.03
C PRO A 664 -12.02 12.57 -3.61
N SER A 665 -12.28 11.30 -3.89
CA SER A 665 -11.28 10.35 -4.34
C SER A 665 -11.65 9.76 -5.70
N ASP A 666 -10.70 9.78 -6.64
CA ASP A 666 -10.84 9.20 -7.98
C ASP A 666 -10.74 7.68 -7.90
N VAL A 667 -11.89 6.98 -7.94
CA VAL A 667 -11.94 5.52 -7.76
C VAL A 667 -11.23 4.81 -8.92
N PHE A 668 -11.62 5.13 -10.15
CA PHE A 668 -10.96 4.64 -11.35
C PHE A 668 -11.05 5.65 -12.50
N GLU A 669 -10.09 5.55 -13.42
CA GLU A 669 -10.05 6.29 -14.68
C GLU A 669 -9.52 5.37 -15.78
N LEU A 670 -10.27 5.22 -16.86
CA LEU A 670 -9.90 4.48 -18.06
C LEU A 670 -9.82 5.47 -19.21
N GLY A 671 -8.67 5.54 -19.89
CA GLY A 671 -8.54 6.34 -21.10
C GLY A 671 -8.07 5.52 -22.29
N LEU A 672 -8.62 5.81 -23.45
CA LEU A 672 -8.30 5.22 -24.74
C LEU A 672 -7.88 6.34 -25.69
N ASP A 673 -6.74 6.18 -26.36
CA ASP A 673 -6.23 7.07 -27.40
C ASP A 673 -5.93 6.23 -28.64
N GLY A 674 -6.41 6.62 -29.81
CA GLY A 674 -6.25 5.84 -31.03
C GLY A 674 -6.33 6.66 -32.31
N LYS A 675 -5.65 6.17 -33.36
CA LYS A 675 -5.67 6.76 -34.71
C LYS A 675 -5.64 5.67 -35.78
N GLY A 676 -6.20 5.97 -36.95
CA GLY A 676 -6.13 5.09 -38.13
C GLY A 676 -7.03 3.86 -38.05
N PHE A 677 -8.09 3.90 -37.24
CA PHE A 677 -9.08 2.83 -37.16
C PHE A 677 -10.08 2.86 -38.32
N GLU A 678 -10.28 4.02 -38.93
CA GLU A 678 -11.22 4.27 -40.03
C GLU A 678 -10.97 3.35 -41.22
N PRO A 679 -9.73 3.25 -41.76
CA PRO A 679 -9.34 2.22 -42.73
C PRO A 679 -9.86 0.81 -42.45
N THR A 680 -9.72 0.36 -41.20
CA THR A 680 -10.03 -1.00 -40.77
C THR A 680 -11.53 -1.17 -40.58
N LEU A 681 -12.20 -0.19 -39.98
CA LEU A 681 -13.64 -0.19 -39.82
C LEU A 681 -14.37 -0.08 -41.16
N GLU A 682 -13.88 0.71 -42.11
CA GLU A 682 -14.44 0.77 -43.47
C GLU A 682 -14.29 -0.55 -44.22
N ALA A 683 -13.10 -1.15 -44.18
CA ALA A 683 -12.84 -2.42 -44.85
C ALA A 683 -13.68 -3.56 -44.25
N LEU A 684 -14.06 -3.49 -42.97
CA LEU A 684 -14.91 -4.49 -42.32
C LEU A 684 -16.40 -4.18 -42.44
N PHE A 685 -16.82 -2.95 -42.14
CA PHE A 685 -18.21 -2.56 -41.89
C PHE A 685 -18.74 -1.44 -42.79
N GLY A 686 -17.90 -0.81 -43.63
CA GLY A 686 -18.35 0.18 -44.60
C GLY A 686 -19.26 -0.44 -45.67
N GLU A 687 -19.96 0.39 -46.45
CA GLU A 687 -20.95 -0.06 -47.46
C GLU A 687 -20.43 -1.13 -48.44
N LYS A 688 -19.11 -1.17 -48.70
CA LYS A 688 -18.43 -2.18 -49.55
C LYS A 688 -17.40 -3.00 -48.76
N GLY A 689 -17.58 -3.11 -47.46
CA GLY A 689 -16.70 -3.82 -46.53
C GLY A 689 -17.03 -5.31 -46.45
N PHE A 690 -16.15 -6.05 -45.77
CA PHE A 690 -16.22 -7.51 -45.67
C PHE A 690 -17.55 -8.03 -45.12
N PHE A 691 -18.05 -7.47 -44.00
CA PHE A 691 -19.29 -7.95 -43.38
C PHE A 691 -20.51 -7.63 -44.23
N PRO A 692 -20.72 -6.41 -44.76
CA PRO A 692 -21.82 -6.12 -45.68
C PRO A 692 -21.75 -6.95 -46.97
N ASP A 693 -20.58 -7.10 -47.60
CA ASP A 693 -20.41 -7.91 -48.81
C ASP A 693 -20.69 -9.40 -48.54
N THR A 694 -20.30 -9.91 -47.36
CA THR A 694 -20.50 -11.31 -46.97
C THR A 694 -21.93 -11.58 -46.55
N ALA A 695 -22.55 -10.69 -45.77
CA ALA A 695 -23.95 -10.78 -45.37
C ALA A 695 -24.87 -10.70 -46.60
N THR A 696 -24.57 -9.83 -47.56
CA THR A 696 -25.30 -9.72 -48.83
C THR A 696 -25.27 -11.05 -49.59
N LYS A 697 -24.09 -11.65 -49.79
CA LYS A 697 -23.97 -12.97 -50.45
C LYS A 697 -24.68 -14.09 -49.68
N ALA A 698 -24.70 -14.03 -48.35
CA ALA A 698 -25.44 -14.98 -47.51
C ALA A 698 -26.97 -14.77 -47.57
N LEU A 699 -27.45 -13.53 -47.68
CA LEU A 699 -28.88 -13.17 -47.77
C LEU A 699 -29.50 -13.64 -49.10
N TYR A 700 -28.76 -13.59 -50.21
CA TYR A 700 -29.21 -14.14 -51.50
C TYR A 700 -29.41 -15.68 -51.47
N TRP A 701 -28.76 -16.40 -50.56
CA TRP A 701 -28.91 -17.86 -50.41
C TRP A 701 -30.21 -18.27 -49.67
N VAL A 702 -30.78 -17.37 -48.87
CA VAL A 702 -32.00 -17.67 -48.10
C VAL A 702 -33.27 -17.58 -48.95
N ASP A 703 -33.15 -17.30 -50.26
CA ASP A 703 -34.22 -17.38 -51.27
C ASP A 703 -35.53 -16.69 -50.84
N GLY A 704 -35.44 -15.47 -50.31
CA GLY A 704 -36.60 -14.70 -49.84
C GLY A 704 -37.25 -15.20 -48.54
N LYS A 705 -36.66 -16.15 -47.81
CA LYS A 705 -37.20 -16.67 -46.53
C LYS A 705 -36.81 -15.84 -45.29
N VAL A 706 -36.13 -14.71 -45.47
CA VAL A 706 -35.85 -13.78 -44.37
C VAL A 706 -37.07 -12.87 -44.16
N PRO A 707 -37.62 -12.78 -42.94
CA PRO A 707 -38.75 -11.91 -42.65
C PRO A 707 -38.51 -10.47 -43.13
N GLU A 708 -39.51 -9.88 -43.78
CA GLU A 708 -39.42 -8.55 -44.42
C GLU A 708 -38.88 -7.45 -43.48
N GLN A 709 -39.21 -7.51 -42.20
CA GLN A 709 -38.71 -6.57 -41.18
C GLN A 709 -37.20 -6.69 -40.93
N VAL A 710 -36.66 -7.92 -40.95
CA VAL A 710 -35.22 -8.18 -40.77
C VAL A 710 -34.47 -7.78 -42.02
N SER A 711 -35.00 -8.13 -43.20
CA SER A 711 -34.47 -7.68 -44.48
C SER A 711 -34.45 -6.15 -44.54
N LYS A 712 -35.55 -5.48 -44.19
CA LYS A 712 -35.67 -4.02 -44.13
C LYS A 712 -34.70 -3.38 -43.12
N ALA A 713 -34.54 -3.95 -41.93
CA ALA A 713 -33.57 -3.45 -40.96
C ALA A 713 -32.12 -3.58 -41.47
N LEU A 714 -31.80 -4.65 -42.19
CA LEU A 714 -30.50 -4.84 -42.83
C LEU A 714 -30.33 -3.88 -44.04
N PHE A 715 -31.39 -3.64 -44.82
CA PHE A 715 -31.39 -2.68 -45.93
C PHE A 715 -31.22 -1.23 -45.45
N ASP A 716 -31.93 -0.83 -44.39
CA ASP A 716 -31.88 0.52 -43.82
C ASP A 716 -30.52 0.80 -43.14
N TYR A 717 -29.87 -0.23 -42.57
CA TYR A 717 -28.59 -0.09 -41.88
C TYR A 717 -27.36 -0.17 -42.81
N PHE A 718 -27.43 -0.96 -43.89
CA PHE A 718 -26.29 -1.19 -44.80
C PHE A 718 -26.42 -0.56 -46.20
N GLY A 719 -27.58 0.00 -46.57
CA GLY A 719 -27.73 0.86 -47.76
C GLY A 719 -27.66 0.17 -49.12
N TYR A 720 -28.39 -0.94 -49.34
CA TYR A 720 -28.29 -1.74 -50.59
C TYR A 720 -29.47 -1.61 -51.58
N SER A 721 -29.18 -1.86 -52.88
CA SER A 721 -30.14 -2.02 -54.00
C SER A 721 -30.26 -3.48 -54.47
N GLN A 722 -31.39 -3.82 -55.11
CA GLN A 722 -31.83 -5.20 -55.40
C GLN A 722 -31.27 -5.81 -56.70
N ASP A 723 -30.32 -5.17 -57.38
CA ASP A 723 -29.84 -5.57 -58.70
C ASP A 723 -28.49 -6.34 -58.62
N GLY A 724 -28.53 -7.67 -58.51
CA GLY A 724 -27.32 -8.51 -58.55
C GLY A 724 -27.56 -9.98 -58.90
N LYS A 725 -26.79 -10.50 -59.87
CA LYS A 725 -26.84 -11.89 -60.38
C LYS A 725 -26.44 -12.94 -59.33
N GLN A 726 -27.10 -14.10 -59.41
CA GLN A 726 -26.86 -15.32 -58.63
C GLN A 726 -25.42 -15.87 -58.84
N GLU A 727 -24.56 -15.86 -57.82
CA GLU A 727 -23.27 -16.57 -57.80
C GLU A 727 -23.44 -17.96 -57.17
N GLN A 728 -22.97 -19.02 -57.85
CA GLN A 728 -23.20 -20.43 -57.50
C GLN A 728 -22.30 -21.01 -56.39
N ASP A 729 -21.28 -20.28 -55.88
CA ASP A 729 -20.36 -20.81 -54.87
C ASP A 729 -20.02 -19.78 -53.77
N ILE A 730 -20.70 -19.92 -52.63
CA ILE A 730 -20.63 -19.03 -51.46
C ILE A 730 -19.27 -19.11 -50.77
N ALA A 731 -18.69 -20.32 -50.68
CA ALA A 731 -17.38 -20.51 -50.05
C ALA A 731 -16.32 -19.74 -50.84
N LYS A 732 -16.36 -19.84 -52.17
CA LYS A 732 -15.52 -19.04 -53.06
C LYS A 732 -15.80 -17.54 -52.92
N GLY A 733 -17.07 -17.12 -52.82
CA GLY A 733 -17.46 -15.73 -52.62
C GLY A 733 -16.96 -15.11 -51.31
N ILE A 734 -16.99 -15.87 -50.21
CA ILE A 734 -16.46 -15.47 -48.89
C ILE A 734 -14.94 -15.43 -48.92
N ILE A 735 -14.29 -16.42 -49.54
CA ILE A 735 -12.82 -16.44 -49.71
C ILE A 735 -12.35 -15.23 -50.51
N LEU A 736 -13.03 -14.89 -51.61
CA LEU A 736 -12.71 -13.69 -52.40
C LEU A 736 -12.92 -12.40 -51.61
N ASN A 737 -13.98 -12.30 -50.80
CA ASN A 737 -14.19 -11.15 -49.91
C ASN A 737 -13.09 -11.07 -48.82
N LEU A 738 -12.63 -12.21 -48.32
CA LEU A 738 -11.53 -12.29 -47.36
C LEU A 738 -10.20 -11.89 -48.00
N GLU A 739 -9.92 -12.33 -49.22
CA GLU A 739 -8.74 -11.92 -50.00
C GLU A 739 -8.76 -10.40 -50.27
N LYS A 740 -9.94 -9.86 -50.62
CA LYS A 740 -10.16 -8.41 -50.76
C LYS A 740 -9.85 -7.68 -49.45
N LEU A 741 -10.41 -8.15 -48.32
CA LEU A 741 -10.14 -7.58 -47.00
C LEU A 741 -8.65 -7.61 -46.65
N ILE A 742 -7.98 -8.74 -46.85
CA ILE A 742 -6.54 -8.87 -46.60
C ILE A 742 -5.76 -7.89 -47.46
N LYS A 743 -6.07 -7.77 -48.76
CA LYS A 743 -5.40 -6.85 -49.68
C LYS A 743 -5.62 -5.38 -49.29
N GLU A 744 -6.85 -5.00 -48.91
CA GLU A 744 -7.19 -3.65 -48.45
C GLU A 744 -6.44 -3.30 -47.16
N LEU A 745 -6.46 -4.19 -46.16
CA LEU A 745 -5.75 -3.98 -44.89
C LEU A 745 -4.22 -3.98 -45.04
N SER A 746 -3.68 -4.78 -45.97
CA SER A 746 -2.23 -4.84 -46.25
C SER A 746 -1.70 -3.56 -46.90
N SER A 747 -2.59 -2.82 -47.58
CA SER A 747 -2.26 -1.60 -48.32
C SER A 747 -2.40 -0.30 -47.49
N LYS A 748 -2.97 -0.38 -46.29
CA LYS A 748 -3.24 0.77 -45.42
C LYS A 748 -2.36 0.72 -44.17
N GLU A 749 -2.11 1.89 -43.57
CA GLU A 749 -1.39 1.97 -42.29
C GLU A 749 -2.14 1.21 -41.19
N ALA A 750 -1.41 0.50 -40.35
CA ALA A 750 -2.00 -0.24 -39.23
C ALA A 750 -2.49 0.73 -38.14
N PRO A 751 -3.67 0.47 -37.55
CA PRO A 751 -4.19 1.32 -36.49
C PRO A 751 -3.25 1.32 -35.27
N GLU A 752 -3.08 2.48 -34.66
CA GLU A 752 -2.40 2.64 -33.39
C GLU A 752 -3.44 2.91 -32.31
N GLY A 753 -3.36 2.18 -31.19
CA GLY A 753 -4.24 2.38 -30.04
C GLY A 753 -3.47 2.22 -28.74
N ARG A 754 -3.79 3.03 -27.74
CA ARG A 754 -3.26 2.99 -26.38
C ARG A 754 -4.42 3.05 -25.38
N ALA A 755 -4.35 2.25 -24.33
CA ALA A 755 -5.31 2.24 -23.24
C ALA A 755 -4.56 2.37 -21.91
N TYR A 756 -5.00 3.23 -21.00
CA TYR A 756 -4.42 3.34 -19.66
C TYR A 756 -5.47 3.20 -18.58
N LEU A 757 -5.04 2.72 -17.41
CA LEU A 757 -5.89 2.56 -16.23
C LEU A 757 -5.27 3.28 -15.04
N ARG A 758 -6.08 4.09 -14.35
CA ARG A 758 -5.76 4.66 -13.05
C ARG A 758 -6.73 4.14 -12.00
N ILE A 759 -6.21 3.89 -10.80
CA ILE A 759 -6.99 3.50 -9.62
C ILE A 759 -6.54 4.39 -8.47
N LEU A 760 -7.49 5.01 -7.74
CA LEU A 760 -7.18 5.93 -6.65
C LEU A 760 -6.22 7.07 -7.07
N GLY A 761 -6.43 7.57 -8.29
CA GLY A 761 -5.59 8.59 -8.92
C GLY A 761 -4.20 8.11 -9.36
N GLU A 762 -3.77 6.88 -9.05
CA GLU A 762 -2.49 6.30 -9.47
C GLU A 762 -2.62 5.54 -10.78
N GLU A 763 -1.79 5.88 -11.78
CA GLU A 763 -1.77 5.16 -13.05
C GLU A 763 -1.02 3.83 -12.89
N LEU A 764 -1.68 2.72 -13.17
CA LEU A 764 -1.07 1.39 -13.05
C LEU A 764 -0.21 1.04 -14.27
N GLY A 765 -0.54 1.62 -15.42
CA GLY A 765 0.18 1.44 -16.66
C GLY A 765 -0.69 1.73 -17.89
N TYR A 766 -0.09 1.53 -19.06
CA TYR A 766 -0.79 1.56 -20.34
C TYR A 766 -0.43 0.36 -21.23
N MET A 767 -1.40 -0.04 -22.04
CA MET A 767 -1.29 -1.07 -23.07
C MET A 767 -1.40 -0.44 -24.45
N LYS A 768 -0.71 -1.00 -25.43
CA LYS A 768 -0.81 -0.67 -26.85
C LYS A 768 -1.59 -1.76 -27.58
N LEU A 769 -2.15 -1.43 -28.74
CA LEU A 769 -2.88 -2.38 -29.58
C LEU A 769 -2.02 -3.63 -29.92
N ASN A 770 -0.73 -3.45 -30.19
CA ASN A 770 0.19 -4.57 -30.46
C ASN A 770 0.44 -5.47 -29.24
N ASP A 771 0.24 -4.99 -28.00
CA ASP A 771 0.39 -5.84 -26.81
C ASP A 771 -0.71 -6.91 -26.75
N PHE A 772 -1.90 -6.64 -27.30
CA PHE A 772 -2.98 -7.62 -27.39
C PHE A 772 -2.63 -8.80 -28.32
N LYS A 773 -1.81 -8.58 -29.35
CA LYS A 773 -1.29 -9.67 -30.20
C LYS A 773 -0.37 -10.60 -29.39
N LEU A 774 0.50 -10.02 -28.56
CA LEU A 774 1.37 -10.79 -27.67
C LEU A 774 0.56 -11.57 -26.64
N LEU A 775 -0.40 -10.92 -25.97
CA LEU A 775 -1.31 -11.55 -25.01
C LEU A 775 -2.12 -12.69 -25.65
N GLY A 776 -2.70 -12.46 -26.82
CA GLY A 776 -3.40 -13.48 -27.60
C GLY A 776 -2.48 -14.66 -27.93
N SER A 777 -1.24 -14.40 -28.36
CA SER A 777 -0.26 -15.45 -28.64
C SER A 777 0.14 -16.26 -27.40
N LEU A 778 0.26 -15.62 -26.22
CA LEU A 778 0.57 -16.28 -24.96
C LEU A 778 -0.60 -17.14 -24.48
N ILE A 779 -1.83 -16.63 -24.59
CA ILE A 779 -3.04 -17.39 -24.26
C ILE A 779 -3.17 -18.60 -25.21
N LEU A 780 -3.01 -18.41 -26.52
CA LEU A 780 -3.04 -19.50 -27.51
C LEU A 780 -1.94 -20.54 -27.27
N LYS A 781 -0.70 -20.11 -26.98
CA LYS A 781 0.39 -21.02 -26.61
C LYS A 781 0.09 -21.78 -25.32
N SER A 782 -0.51 -21.15 -24.32
CA SER A 782 -0.91 -21.82 -23.07
C SER A 782 -2.05 -22.82 -23.26
N LEU A 783 -2.95 -22.56 -24.23
CA LEU A 783 -4.02 -23.48 -24.63
C LEU A 783 -3.48 -24.64 -25.48
N HIS A 784 -2.48 -24.42 -26.33
CA HIS A 784 -1.80 -25.46 -27.11
C HIS A 784 -0.79 -26.28 -26.27
N GLN A 785 -0.16 -25.71 -25.24
CA GLN A 785 0.68 -26.46 -24.30
C GLN A 785 -0.13 -27.42 -23.41
N LYS A 786 -1.47 -27.29 -23.35
CA LYS A 786 -2.31 -28.34 -22.75
C LYS A 786 -2.40 -29.61 -23.61
N SER A 787 -2.06 -29.57 -24.90
CA SER A 787 -2.03 -30.78 -25.76
C SER A 787 -0.63 -31.38 -25.94
N VAL A 788 0.45 -30.65 -25.67
CA VAL A 788 1.83 -31.19 -25.70
C VAL A 788 2.69 -30.54 -24.61
N SER A 789 3.26 -31.39 -23.74
CA SER A 789 4.22 -31.12 -22.65
C SER A 789 3.68 -30.60 -21.30
N HIS A 790 3.46 -31.54 -20.38
CA HIS A 790 3.59 -31.31 -18.94
C HIS A 790 5.06 -30.99 -18.62
N ASN A 791 5.43 -29.71 -18.58
CA ASN A 791 6.36 -29.14 -17.58
C ASN A 791 6.69 -27.67 -17.90
N SER A 792 6.63 -26.83 -16.85
CA SER A 792 7.43 -25.60 -16.70
C SER A 792 6.91 -24.23 -17.15
N CYS A 793 5.59 -23.93 -17.15
CA CYS A 793 5.17 -22.50 -17.28
C CYS A 793 3.89 -22.04 -16.56
N LEU A 794 3.16 -22.89 -15.82
CA LEU A 794 1.81 -22.54 -15.34
C LEU A 794 1.65 -22.26 -13.83
N TYR A 795 2.73 -22.12 -13.06
CA TYR A 795 2.63 -21.87 -11.62
C TYR A 795 2.66 -20.38 -11.20
N PHE A 796 2.57 -19.43 -12.14
CA PHE A 796 2.56 -18.00 -11.81
C PHE A 796 1.16 -17.41 -11.52
N PHE A 797 0.07 -18.14 -11.81
CA PHE A 797 -1.30 -17.60 -11.73
C PHE A 797 -2.27 -18.39 -10.83
N SER A 798 -1.80 -19.36 -10.05
CA SER A 798 -2.66 -20.03 -9.05
C SER A 798 -1.97 -20.16 -7.71
N SER A 799 -2.08 -19.13 -6.87
CA SER A 799 -2.07 -19.20 -5.40
C SER A 799 -2.73 -17.96 -4.82
#